data_AF-A0A4V1QV68-F1
#
_entry.id   AF-A0A4V1QV68-F1
#
_cell.length_a   1.000
_cell.length_b   1.000
_cell.length_c   1.000
_cell.angle_alpha   90.00
_cell.angle_beta   90.00
_cell.angle_gamma   90.00
#
_symmetry.space_group_name_H-M   'P 1'
#
loop_
_entity.id
_entity.type
_entity.pdbx_description
1 polymer ?
#
loop_
_entity_poly.entity_id
_entity_poly.type
_entity_poly.pdbx_seq_one_letter_code
_entity_poly.pdbx_strand_id
1 'polypeptide(L)'
;MTMIRGGLWPALHVKAETDRALNYDKTDVLDDLGSSTVEGKPFNVNDYPRNPFGTVQVITFAEYCYSQYENGNGNYALYVYVYNPALVEFAAISTQNKIEISSDFYFENEEGNPGTVKDYAKFPLIFCNASTGAYENRFLKFRIKDENKTIFNAEREREAATGSRYYHISGIELYENNSDKTTAQEYWVNKYFQFSGYAEGYGDSKFPFQCDAAGNAEAVQLKVQHTYYRTASSGKGKNYQNQLDTVYFAVPKRLFDTYGELQRIKAEWWEYKTKEFVVTSNAEFYNAVQQYLGKTVESKKGEISMNEPVLNDDIGYALANEMKTISSWGIETYESAKWGWNLAVSSRIEEICDRLTLLFLTDDIDGYDPYKTDTAGTVNGNLLYDHIIAYGKSYDSGRLPVKDGSISADLFESDIDDSRKIDNEQGKIQQGYSYYDFDADTDLQKLISWKDGDPSFWENWNEYGFWETIFGKIPSETGREISPIQVLKENDLKGTDQEISERLLVNIKDVQTIKDAYSDAVKVDPLDKTDEECYLVMFRFAASDYYAAPVDIYKSDLWGTVKKGQAYFARQSVFFDFDIIDLTFHKDGMYMVIPAVSDPIDIINGLTPPGDMGNNLPDWLKYVLLAIGLLIALPVLYWILKIVVWLIQIIFKGIASVFRGIGKSAKKRNEKKNKRKNE
;
A
#
# COMPACT_ATOMS: atom_id res chain seq x y z
N MET A 1 -8.21 43.38 -3.22
CA MET A 1 -9.09 43.21 -4.41
C MET A 1 -10.49 43.65 -4.00
N THR A 2 -11.11 44.56 -4.75
CA THR A 2 -12.41 45.16 -4.40
C THR A 2 -13.50 44.09 -4.42
N MET A 3 -14.12 43.79 -3.27
CA MET A 3 -15.29 42.91 -3.17
C MET A 3 -16.39 43.43 -4.10
N ILE A 4 -16.67 42.70 -5.17
CA ILE A 4 -17.89 42.85 -5.95
C ILE A 4 -18.94 42.03 -5.21
N ARG A 5 -19.94 42.70 -4.62
CA ARG A 5 -21.13 42.03 -4.08
C ARG A 5 -21.85 41.31 -5.22
N GLY A 6 -21.83 39.97 -5.21
CA GLY A 6 -22.69 39.12 -6.03
C GLY A 6 -24.16 39.38 -5.69
N GLY A 7 -25.02 39.38 -6.71
CA GLY A 7 -26.45 39.59 -6.55
C GLY A 7 -27.15 38.42 -5.85
N LEU A 8 -28.30 38.69 -5.24
CA LEU A 8 -29.22 37.69 -4.67
C LEU A 8 -30.01 36.99 -5.79
N TRP A 9 -30.02 35.66 -5.83
CA TRP A 9 -30.78 34.88 -6.82
C TRP A 9 -31.56 33.72 -6.18
N PRO A 10 -32.76 33.39 -6.69
CA PRO A 10 -33.52 32.26 -6.20
C PRO A 10 -32.92 30.92 -6.68
N ALA A 11 -32.67 30.04 -5.71
CA ALA A 11 -32.33 28.64 -5.91
C ALA A 11 -33.53 27.82 -6.44
N LEU A 12 -33.27 26.56 -6.82
CA LEU A 12 -34.30 25.58 -7.14
C LEU A 12 -35.43 25.60 -6.09
N HIS A 13 -36.66 25.89 -6.51
CA HIS A 13 -37.83 25.72 -5.66
C HIS A 13 -38.27 24.26 -5.68
N VAL A 14 -37.64 23.47 -4.81
CA VAL A 14 -38.07 22.12 -4.50
C VAL A 14 -39.40 22.20 -3.73
N LYS A 15 -40.49 21.70 -4.30
CA LYS A 15 -41.74 21.44 -3.58
C LYS A 15 -41.79 19.98 -3.15
N ALA A 16 -41.81 19.72 -1.84
CA ALA A 16 -42.12 18.40 -1.33
C ALA A 16 -43.64 18.16 -1.39
N GLU A 17 -44.08 17.11 -2.08
CA GLU A 17 -45.41 16.55 -1.82
C GLU A 17 -45.41 15.92 -0.43
N THR A 18 -46.46 16.19 0.34
CA THR A 18 -46.63 15.75 1.74
C THR A 18 -46.97 14.26 1.87
N ASP A 19 -46.32 13.38 1.11
CA ASP A 19 -46.40 11.93 1.27
C ASP A 19 -45.01 11.33 1.51
N ARG A 20 -44.96 10.39 2.46
CA ARG A 20 -43.77 9.95 3.22
C ARG A 20 -42.71 9.13 2.45
N ALA A 21 -42.47 9.40 1.16
CA ALA A 21 -41.43 8.74 0.38
C ALA A 21 -40.51 9.75 -0.32
N LEU A 22 -39.21 9.43 -0.41
CA LEU A 22 -38.23 10.14 -1.25
C LEU A 22 -38.63 10.00 -2.73
N ASN A 23 -39.51 10.89 -3.19
CA ASN A 23 -40.03 10.88 -4.57
C ASN A 23 -39.05 11.55 -5.56
N TYR A 24 -38.11 12.36 -5.04
CA TYR A 24 -37.21 13.16 -5.86
C TYR A 24 -36.17 12.32 -6.63
N ASP A 25 -35.78 11.13 -6.15
CA ASP A 25 -34.93 10.19 -6.92
C ASP A 25 -35.52 9.85 -8.30
N LYS A 26 -36.85 9.97 -8.46
CA LYS A 26 -37.59 9.54 -9.66
C LYS A 26 -38.00 10.69 -10.59
N THR A 27 -37.77 11.94 -10.21
CA THR A 27 -38.07 13.09 -11.10
C THR A 27 -37.06 13.12 -12.24
N ASP A 28 -37.54 13.43 -13.46
CA ASP A 28 -36.67 13.50 -14.65
C ASP A 28 -35.66 14.64 -14.51
N VAL A 29 -34.41 14.37 -14.89
CA VAL A 29 -33.30 15.33 -14.81
C VAL A 29 -33.59 16.65 -15.54
N LEU A 30 -34.31 16.64 -16.66
CA LEU A 30 -34.65 17.86 -17.40
C LEU A 30 -35.84 18.60 -16.81
N ASP A 31 -36.77 17.91 -16.14
CA ASP A 31 -37.84 18.57 -15.38
C ASP A 31 -37.26 19.35 -14.21
N ASP A 32 -36.33 18.74 -13.47
CA ASP A 32 -35.62 19.39 -12.38
C ASP A 32 -34.81 20.60 -12.89
N LEU A 33 -33.94 20.38 -13.89
CA LEU A 33 -33.12 21.43 -14.48
C LEU A 33 -33.96 22.54 -15.12
N GLY A 34 -35.07 22.22 -15.78
CA GLY A 34 -35.95 23.19 -16.42
C GLY A 34 -36.59 24.19 -15.46
N SER A 35 -36.67 23.84 -14.17
CA SER A 35 -37.15 24.72 -13.10
C SER A 35 -36.01 25.46 -12.37
N SER A 36 -34.75 25.24 -12.78
CA SER A 36 -33.55 25.73 -12.10
C SER A 36 -33.03 27.07 -12.62
N THR A 37 -32.28 27.75 -11.74
CA THR A 37 -31.37 28.84 -12.11
C THR A 37 -29.94 28.31 -11.98
N VAL A 38 -29.14 28.43 -13.03
CA VAL A 38 -27.72 28.06 -13.07
C VAL A 38 -26.91 29.32 -13.31
N GLU A 39 -25.97 29.63 -12.40
CA GLU A 39 -25.11 30.82 -12.49
C GLU A 39 -25.88 32.13 -12.71
N GLY A 40 -27.01 32.28 -12.02
CA GLY A 40 -27.89 33.45 -12.12
C GLY A 40 -28.73 33.52 -13.40
N LYS A 41 -28.80 32.46 -14.22
CA LYS A 41 -29.66 32.42 -15.41
C LYS A 41 -30.62 31.24 -15.34
N PRO A 42 -31.90 31.40 -15.77
CA PRO A 42 -32.77 30.24 -15.98
C PRO A 42 -32.07 29.23 -16.88
N PHE A 43 -32.10 27.96 -16.48
CA PHE A 43 -31.48 26.90 -17.26
C PHE A 43 -32.02 26.88 -18.69
N ASN A 44 -31.11 26.74 -19.65
CA ASN A 44 -31.44 26.62 -21.05
C ASN A 44 -30.64 25.48 -21.65
N VAL A 45 -31.35 24.45 -22.12
CA VAL A 45 -30.75 23.25 -22.73
C VAL A 45 -29.84 23.56 -23.93
N ASN A 46 -30.05 24.71 -24.60
CA ASN A 46 -29.22 25.13 -25.74
C ASN A 46 -27.81 25.56 -25.33
N ASP A 47 -27.58 25.89 -24.06
CA ASP A 47 -26.26 26.23 -23.54
C ASP A 47 -25.36 24.98 -23.36
N TYR A 48 -25.95 23.79 -23.53
CA TYR A 48 -25.33 22.47 -23.35
C TYR A 48 -25.43 21.60 -24.63
N PRO A 49 -24.77 22.00 -25.74
CA PRO A 49 -24.82 21.30 -27.02
C PRO A 49 -23.87 20.09 -27.08
N ARG A 50 -24.28 18.98 -27.71
CA ARG A 50 -23.39 17.83 -27.95
C ARG A 50 -22.03 18.27 -28.50
N ASN A 51 -20.97 17.79 -27.89
CA ASN A 51 -19.60 18.05 -28.28
C ASN A 51 -18.77 16.78 -28.08
N PRO A 52 -18.38 16.07 -29.15
CA PRO A 52 -17.56 14.86 -29.05
C PRO A 52 -16.19 15.06 -28.39
N PHE A 53 -15.72 16.31 -28.29
CA PHE A 53 -14.46 16.67 -27.62
C PHE A 53 -14.70 17.42 -26.29
N GLY A 54 -15.96 17.47 -25.84
CA GLY A 54 -16.30 18.11 -24.57
C GLY A 54 -16.01 17.19 -23.40
N THR A 55 -15.66 17.78 -22.26
CA THR A 55 -15.46 17.08 -20.99
C THR A 55 -16.74 17.13 -20.16
N VAL A 56 -16.91 16.17 -19.25
CA VAL A 56 -18.00 16.17 -18.28
C VAL A 56 -17.94 17.43 -17.42
N GLN A 57 -19.10 17.98 -17.07
CA GLN A 57 -19.22 19.15 -16.20
C GLN A 57 -20.36 18.98 -15.20
N VAL A 58 -20.17 19.42 -13.96
CA VAL A 58 -21.27 19.59 -13.01
C VAL A 58 -22.01 20.89 -13.34
N ILE A 59 -23.31 20.76 -13.62
CA ILE A 59 -24.21 21.88 -13.93
C ILE A 59 -24.58 22.62 -12.65
N THR A 60 -25.13 21.86 -11.69
CA THR A 60 -25.64 22.41 -10.43
C THR A 60 -25.72 21.32 -9.36
N PHE A 61 -25.98 21.77 -8.14
CA PHE A 61 -26.15 20.95 -6.94
C PHE A 61 -27.45 21.36 -6.24
N ALA A 62 -28.19 20.38 -5.71
CA ALA A 62 -29.45 20.63 -5.04
C ALA A 62 -29.48 20.01 -3.64
N GLU A 63 -29.86 20.84 -2.66
CA GLU A 63 -30.23 20.43 -1.31
C GLU A 63 -31.74 20.18 -1.24
N TYR A 64 -32.13 18.94 -0.96
CA TYR A 64 -33.53 18.53 -0.90
C TYR A 64 -33.95 18.30 0.56
N CYS A 65 -35.01 18.98 1.00
CA CYS A 65 -35.66 18.76 2.30
C CYS A 65 -34.75 18.86 3.53
N TYR A 66 -33.72 19.72 3.50
CA TYR A 66 -33.00 20.07 4.72
C TYR A 66 -33.95 20.77 5.70
N SER A 67 -34.09 20.20 6.90
CA SER A 67 -35.08 20.62 7.89
C SER A 67 -34.45 21.44 9.00
N GLN A 68 -35.14 22.43 9.56
CA GLN A 68 -34.78 23.00 10.86
C GLN A 68 -35.11 22.02 12.01
N TYR A 69 -36.12 21.17 11.81
CA TYR A 69 -36.63 20.25 12.82
C TYR A 69 -35.95 18.88 12.74
N GLU A 70 -35.54 18.31 13.87
CA GLU A 70 -34.88 17.01 13.94
C GLU A 70 -35.68 15.89 13.25
N ASN A 71 -37.01 15.87 13.47
CA ASN A 71 -37.91 14.88 12.91
C ASN A 71 -38.27 15.11 11.42
N GLY A 72 -37.87 16.25 10.84
CA GLY A 72 -38.10 16.58 9.43
C GLY A 72 -37.03 16.08 8.48
N ASN A 73 -35.92 15.52 8.98
CA ASN A 73 -34.77 15.13 8.15
C ASN A 73 -34.92 13.79 7.41
N GLY A 74 -36.03 13.08 7.59
CA GLY A 74 -36.23 11.76 6.96
C GLY A 74 -36.19 11.80 5.42
N ASN A 75 -36.38 12.98 4.83
CA ASN A 75 -36.35 13.19 3.39
C ASN A 75 -35.09 13.94 2.92
N TYR A 76 -34.14 14.26 3.80
CA TYR A 76 -32.94 15.00 3.40
C TYR A 76 -32.12 14.21 2.38
N ALA A 77 -31.73 14.88 1.30
CA ALA A 77 -30.86 14.31 0.28
C ALA A 77 -30.13 15.42 -0.48
N LEU A 78 -28.98 15.07 -1.05
CA LEU A 78 -28.18 15.93 -1.91
C LEU A 78 -28.12 15.34 -3.31
N TYR A 79 -28.24 16.18 -4.33
CA TYR A 79 -28.22 15.76 -5.73
C TYR A 79 -27.23 16.58 -6.54
N VAL A 80 -26.57 15.92 -7.48
CA VAL A 80 -25.67 16.54 -8.46
C VAL A 80 -26.19 16.28 -9.88
N TYR A 81 -26.15 17.32 -10.70
CA TYR A 81 -26.61 17.29 -12.09
C TYR A 81 -25.41 17.46 -13.01
N VAL A 82 -25.24 16.52 -13.92
CA VAL A 82 -24.03 16.38 -14.72
C VAL A 82 -24.38 16.55 -16.20
N TYR A 83 -23.55 17.31 -16.90
CA TYR A 83 -23.56 17.48 -18.34
C TYR A 83 -22.52 16.55 -18.98
N ASN A 84 -22.97 15.70 -19.90
CA ASN A 84 -22.17 14.75 -20.66
C ASN A 84 -22.17 15.14 -22.16
N PRO A 85 -21.32 16.11 -22.58
CA PRO A 85 -21.30 16.61 -23.96
C PRO A 85 -20.92 15.54 -25.00
N ALA A 86 -19.98 14.67 -24.65
CA ALA A 86 -19.43 13.65 -25.54
C ALA A 86 -20.27 12.36 -25.57
N LEU A 87 -21.31 12.28 -24.73
CA LEU A 87 -22.15 11.09 -24.58
C LEU A 87 -21.34 9.85 -24.18
N VAL A 88 -20.37 10.04 -23.30
CA VAL A 88 -19.59 8.95 -22.71
C VAL A 88 -20.55 8.00 -22.00
N GLU A 89 -20.35 6.70 -22.21
CA GLU A 89 -21.16 5.68 -21.58
C GLU A 89 -20.58 5.35 -20.21
N PHE A 90 -21.22 5.84 -19.14
CA PHE A 90 -20.78 5.57 -17.77
C PHE A 90 -21.42 4.31 -17.22
N ALA A 91 -20.68 3.57 -16.40
CA ALA A 91 -21.17 2.48 -15.58
C ALA A 91 -22.06 3.04 -14.45
N ALA A 92 -23.32 3.35 -14.76
CA ALA A 92 -24.21 4.13 -13.89
C ALA A 92 -24.39 3.60 -12.45
N ILE A 93 -24.25 2.28 -12.25
CA ILE A 93 -24.39 1.63 -10.94
C ILE A 93 -23.05 1.27 -10.28
N SER A 94 -21.92 1.68 -10.87
CA SER A 94 -20.58 1.37 -10.35
C SER A 94 -20.35 2.07 -9.01
N THR A 95 -19.74 1.36 -8.06
CA THR A 95 -19.29 1.91 -6.78
C THR A 95 -18.07 2.80 -6.91
N GLN A 96 -17.45 2.84 -8.10
CA GLN A 96 -16.35 3.74 -8.42
C GLN A 96 -16.84 5.16 -8.78
N ASN A 97 -18.15 5.36 -8.97
CA ASN A 97 -18.68 6.71 -9.16
C ASN A 97 -18.78 7.40 -7.79
N LYS A 98 -18.02 8.47 -7.60
CA LYS A 98 -17.97 9.23 -6.35
C LYS A 98 -18.00 10.73 -6.59
N ILE A 99 -18.26 11.48 -5.54
CA ILE A 99 -18.14 12.93 -5.51
C ILE A 99 -17.31 13.35 -4.31
N GLU A 100 -16.36 14.25 -4.53
CA GLU A 100 -15.58 14.85 -3.46
C GLU A 100 -16.22 16.15 -3.00
N ILE A 101 -16.44 16.28 -1.70
CA ILE A 101 -17.16 17.39 -1.09
C ILE A 101 -16.64 17.68 0.31
N SER A 102 -16.70 18.95 0.72
CA SER A 102 -16.36 19.39 2.07
C SER A 102 -17.13 18.61 3.15
N SER A 103 -16.41 18.10 4.16
CA SER A 103 -16.92 17.22 5.22
C SER A 103 -16.69 17.74 6.64
N ASP A 104 -15.89 18.79 6.84
CA ASP A 104 -15.72 19.47 8.13
C ASP A 104 -15.26 20.94 7.92
N PHE A 105 -15.41 21.77 8.95
CA PHE A 105 -15.06 23.19 8.93
C PHE A 105 -14.26 23.60 10.15
N TYR A 106 -13.40 24.60 9.96
CA TYR A 106 -12.74 25.24 11.09
C TYR A 106 -13.73 26.14 11.84
N PHE A 107 -13.72 26.06 13.17
CA PHE A 107 -14.51 26.90 14.05
C PHE A 107 -13.62 27.79 14.94
N GLU A 108 -14.25 28.68 15.71
CA GLU A 108 -13.55 29.55 16.64
C GLU A 108 -12.70 28.74 17.64
N ASN A 109 -11.44 29.16 17.84
CA ASN A 109 -10.42 28.53 18.70
C ASN A 109 -9.75 27.26 18.17
N GLU A 110 -9.93 26.90 16.90
CA GLU A 110 -9.13 25.87 16.24
C GLU A 110 -7.91 26.47 15.52
N GLU A 111 -6.88 25.64 15.32
CA GLU A 111 -5.73 25.99 14.50
C GLU A 111 -6.13 25.88 13.02
N GLY A 112 -6.73 26.95 12.48
CA GLY A 112 -7.24 27.01 11.12
C GLY A 112 -8.14 28.23 10.95
N ASN A 113 -8.46 28.60 9.71
CA ASN A 113 -9.21 29.84 9.48
C ASN A 113 -10.72 29.60 9.66
N PRO A 114 -11.39 30.19 10.68
CA PRO A 114 -12.78 29.88 10.98
C PRO A 114 -13.71 30.10 9.78
N GLY A 115 -14.62 29.15 9.55
CA GLY A 115 -15.55 29.13 8.42
C GLY A 115 -14.97 28.62 7.11
N THR A 116 -13.66 28.32 7.04
CA THR A 116 -13.05 27.60 5.91
C THR A 116 -13.14 26.09 6.10
N VAL A 117 -13.01 25.35 5.01
CA VAL A 117 -13.09 23.88 5.03
C VAL A 117 -11.87 23.30 5.75
N LYS A 118 -12.13 22.35 6.64
CA LYS A 118 -11.14 21.63 7.44
C LYS A 118 -10.92 20.20 6.95
N ASP A 119 -11.89 19.65 6.23
CA ASP A 119 -11.81 18.28 5.72
C ASP A 119 -12.60 18.11 4.42
N TYR A 120 -12.13 17.22 3.54
CA TYR A 120 -12.84 16.73 2.37
C TYR A 120 -12.97 15.22 2.42
N ALA A 121 -14.01 14.68 1.78
CA ALA A 121 -14.19 13.24 1.63
C ALA A 121 -14.93 12.89 0.34
N LYS A 122 -14.67 11.69 -0.19
CA LYS A 122 -15.37 11.12 -1.34
C LYS A 122 -16.58 10.30 -0.89
N PHE A 123 -17.72 10.54 -1.54
CA PHE A 123 -18.99 9.86 -1.25
C PHE A 123 -19.50 9.13 -2.48
N PRO A 124 -20.00 7.88 -2.36
CA PRO A 124 -20.57 7.16 -3.49
C PRO A 124 -21.77 7.89 -4.10
N LEU A 125 -21.89 7.79 -5.41
CA LEU A 125 -23.02 8.30 -6.17
C LEU A 125 -24.05 7.20 -6.46
N ILE A 126 -25.32 7.52 -6.28
CA ILE A 126 -26.46 6.69 -6.67
C ILE A 126 -27.08 7.31 -7.91
N PHE A 127 -26.99 6.63 -9.04
CA PHE A 127 -27.64 7.09 -10.27
C PHE A 127 -29.16 7.12 -10.13
N CYS A 128 -29.76 8.26 -10.46
CA CYS A 128 -31.21 8.47 -10.42
C CYS A 128 -31.82 8.22 -11.80
N ASN A 129 -31.40 9.00 -12.79
CA ASN A 129 -31.83 8.90 -14.19
C ASN A 129 -30.93 9.73 -15.11
N ALA A 130 -31.12 9.54 -16.41
CA ALA A 130 -30.53 10.33 -17.48
C ALA A 130 -31.63 10.90 -18.38
N SER A 131 -31.34 12.02 -19.04
CA SER A 131 -32.25 12.62 -20.01
C SER A 131 -32.52 11.66 -21.16
N THR A 132 -33.73 11.71 -21.71
CA THR A 132 -34.19 10.82 -22.79
C THR A 132 -34.51 11.61 -24.07
N GLY A 133 -34.89 10.91 -25.15
CA GLY A 133 -35.34 11.54 -26.39
C GLY A 133 -34.25 12.34 -27.11
N ALA A 134 -34.54 13.60 -27.49
CA ALA A 134 -33.58 14.44 -28.23
C ALA A 134 -32.28 14.75 -27.46
N TYR A 135 -32.31 14.59 -26.14
CA TYR A 135 -31.19 14.85 -25.23
C TYR A 135 -30.66 13.56 -24.58
N GLU A 136 -30.95 12.38 -25.15
CA GLU A 136 -30.56 11.09 -24.59
C GLU A 136 -29.11 11.07 -24.07
N ASN A 137 -28.94 10.66 -22.81
CA ASN A 137 -27.67 10.53 -22.06
C ASN A 137 -26.81 11.80 -21.92
N ARG A 138 -27.35 12.96 -22.30
CA ARG A 138 -26.62 14.25 -22.23
C ARG A 138 -26.64 14.87 -20.84
N PHE A 139 -27.68 14.63 -20.06
CA PHE A 139 -27.84 15.13 -18.70
C PHE A 139 -28.05 13.93 -17.77
N LEU A 140 -27.29 13.89 -16.68
CA LEU A 140 -27.35 12.81 -15.71
C LEU A 140 -27.69 13.39 -14.34
N LYS A 141 -28.45 12.65 -13.56
CA LYS A 141 -28.79 12.98 -12.17
C LYS A 141 -28.27 11.89 -11.25
N PHE A 142 -27.53 12.30 -10.23
CA PHE A 142 -27.08 11.41 -9.16
C PHE A 142 -27.52 11.96 -7.80
N ARG A 143 -27.81 11.05 -6.88
CA ARG A 143 -27.93 11.33 -5.44
C ARG A 143 -26.63 10.99 -4.75
N ILE A 144 -26.21 11.83 -3.81
CA ILE A 144 -25.04 11.57 -2.97
C ILE A 144 -25.43 10.62 -1.83
N LYS A 145 -24.63 9.58 -1.60
CA LYS A 145 -24.85 8.58 -0.56
C LYS A 145 -24.10 8.94 0.73
N ASP A 146 -24.74 9.74 1.59
CA ASP A 146 -24.22 10.10 2.92
C ASP A 146 -24.78 9.18 4.03
N GLU A 147 -24.41 7.89 4.00
CA GLU A 147 -24.95 6.88 4.94
C GLU A 147 -24.65 7.17 6.41
N ASN A 148 -23.46 7.71 6.69
CA ASN A 148 -23.01 8.02 8.04
C ASN A 148 -23.40 9.43 8.50
N LYS A 149 -24.13 10.20 7.66
CA LYS A 149 -24.53 11.59 7.90
C LYS A 149 -23.34 12.53 8.13
N THR A 150 -22.19 12.24 7.53
CA THR A 150 -20.98 13.05 7.69
C THR A 150 -21.23 14.46 7.17
N ILE A 151 -21.70 14.59 5.93
CA ILE A 151 -21.98 15.90 5.32
C ILE A 151 -23.10 16.59 6.09
N PHE A 152 -24.19 15.87 6.36
CA PHE A 152 -25.33 16.45 7.08
C PHE A 152 -24.95 17.02 8.45
N ASN A 153 -24.12 16.31 9.23
CA ASN A 153 -23.70 16.78 10.55
C ASN A 153 -22.76 17.98 10.46
N ALA A 154 -21.80 17.98 9.52
CA ALA A 154 -20.93 19.12 9.30
C ALA A 154 -21.72 20.40 8.96
N GLU A 155 -22.71 20.27 8.09
CA GLU A 155 -23.57 21.41 7.71
C GLU A 155 -24.49 21.88 8.84
N ARG A 156 -24.89 20.98 9.75
CA ARG A 156 -25.65 21.34 10.96
C ARG A 156 -24.84 22.24 11.88
N GLU A 157 -23.60 21.84 12.14
CA GLU A 157 -22.69 22.58 13.01
C GLU A 157 -22.32 23.92 12.38
N ARG A 158 -22.03 23.92 11.07
CA ARG A 158 -21.75 25.13 10.31
C ARG A 158 -22.95 26.09 10.26
N GLU A 159 -24.16 25.58 10.03
CA GLU A 159 -25.38 26.39 10.05
C GLU A 159 -25.58 27.04 11.41
N ALA A 160 -25.37 26.30 12.50
CA ALA A 160 -25.49 26.84 13.85
C ALA A 160 -24.48 27.97 14.12
N ALA A 161 -23.26 27.87 13.58
CA ALA A 161 -22.23 28.88 13.77
C ALA A 161 -22.38 30.10 12.84
N THR A 162 -22.77 29.88 11.58
CA THR A 162 -22.69 30.91 10.52
C THR A 162 -24.04 31.36 9.97
N GLY A 163 -25.13 30.63 10.27
CA GLY A 163 -26.46 30.82 9.70
C GLY A 163 -26.61 30.32 8.26
N SER A 164 -25.64 29.57 7.74
CA SER A 164 -25.67 29.04 6.37
C SER A 164 -24.99 27.67 6.26
N ARG A 165 -25.33 26.95 5.20
CA ARG A 165 -24.74 25.67 4.80
C ARG A 165 -23.86 25.91 3.57
N TYR A 166 -22.73 25.24 3.45
CA TYR A 166 -21.74 25.48 2.42
C TYR A 166 -21.16 24.17 1.91
N TYR A 167 -21.38 23.90 0.64
CA TYR A 167 -20.89 22.70 0.01
C TYR A 167 -19.82 23.10 -1.01
N HIS A 168 -18.56 22.76 -0.78
CA HIS A 168 -17.51 22.89 -1.78
C HIS A 168 -17.28 21.54 -2.45
N ILE A 169 -17.52 21.47 -3.76
CA ILE A 169 -17.34 20.28 -4.58
C ILE A 169 -16.12 20.51 -5.46
N SER A 170 -15.06 19.75 -5.21
CA SER A 170 -13.78 19.81 -5.93
C SER A 170 -13.83 19.00 -7.21
N GLY A 171 -14.29 17.75 -7.14
CA GLY A 171 -14.29 16.80 -8.25
C GLY A 171 -15.46 15.83 -8.25
N ILE A 172 -15.67 15.18 -9.40
CA ILE A 172 -16.61 14.07 -9.56
C ILE A 172 -15.93 12.93 -10.32
N GLU A 173 -15.93 11.74 -9.73
CA GLU A 173 -15.41 10.53 -10.33
C GLU A 173 -16.52 9.78 -11.07
N LEU A 174 -16.29 9.45 -12.33
CA LEU A 174 -17.19 8.62 -13.12
C LEU A 174 -16.43 7.51 -13.84
N TYR A 175 -16.91 6.28 -13.71
CA TYR A 175 -16.31 5.10 -14.34
C TYR A 175 -16.92 4.86 -15.72
N GLU A 176 -16.06 4.81 -16.74
CA GLU A 176 -16.43 4.67 -18.14
C GLU A 176 -16.53 3.20 -18.57
N ASN A 177 -17.64 2.81 -19.19
CA ASN A 177 -17.79 1.52 -19.82
C ASN A 177 -16.88 1.42 -21.06
N ASN A 178 -16.31 0.24 -21.29
CA ASN A 178 -15.54 -0.08 -22.50
C ASN A 178 -14.37 0.89 -22.77
N SER A 179 -13.84 1.53 -21.73
CA SER A 179 -12.60 2.32 -21.82
C SER A 179 -11.39 1.42 -21.57
N ASP A 180 -10.21 1.85 -22.06
CA ASP A 180 -8.94 1.21 -21.71
C ASP A 180 -8.50 1.55 -20.26
N LYS A 181 -9.23 2.44 -19.57
CA LYS A 181 -8.96 2.81 -18.17
C LYS A 181 -9.58 1.78 -17.24
N THR A 182 -8.84 1.47 -16.18
CA THR A 182 -9.25 0.46 -15.19
C THR A 182 -9.78 1.07 -13.89
N THR A 183 -9.67 2.39 -13.76
CA THR A 183 -10.15 3.21 -12.64
C THR A 183 -11.14 4.27 -13.15
N ALA A 184 -11.89 4.89 -12.25
CA ALA A 184 -12.71 6.04 -12.60
C ALA A 184 -11.84 7.22 -13.07
N GLN A 185 -12.42 8.08 -13.91
CA GLN A 185 -11.82 9.38 -14.23
C GLN A 185 -12.43 10.44 -13.31
N GLU A 186 -11.58 11.29 -12.76
CA GLU A 186 -12.03 12.44 -11.99
C GLU A 186 -12.14 13.70 -12.87
N TYR A 187 -13.30 14.33 -12.81
CA TYR A 187 -13.63 15.53 -13.55
C TYR A 187 -13.61 16.73 -12.62
N TRP A 188 -12.84 17.75 -13.02
CA TRP A 188 -12.73 19.02 -12.30
C TRP A 188 -14.08 19.73 -12.17
N VAL A 189 -14.44 20.08 -10.93
CA VAL A 189 -15.64 20.87 -10.61
C VAL A 189 -15.24 22.22 -10.03
N ASN A 190 -14.57 22.21 -8.88
CA ASN A 190 -14.20 23.38 -8.05
C ASN A 190 -15.31 24.46 -8.01
N LYS A 191 -16.47 24.11 -7.46
CA LYS A 191 -17.59 25.03 -7.24
C LYS A 191 -18.10 24.93 -5.82
N TYR A 192 -18.43 26.07 -5.22
CA TYR A 192 -19.13 26.08 -3.94
C TYR A 192 -20.60 26.50 -4.07
N PHE A 193 -21.42 25.97 -3.17
CA PHE A 193 -22.85 26.25 -3.07
C PHE A 193 -23.19 26.62 -1.63
N GLN A 194 -23.66 27.85 -1.41
CA GLN A 194 -24.03 28.32 -0.09
C GLN A 194 -25.54 28.42 0.05
N PHE A 195 -26.14 27.61 0.94
CA PHE A 195 -27.57 27.60 1.21
C PHE A 195 -27.91 28.32 2.51
N SER A 196 -29.06 28.98 2.53
CA SER A 196 -29.65 29.57 3.73
C SER A 196 -31.16 29.43 3.72
N GLY A 197 -31.79 29.50 4.89
CA GLY A 197 -33.23 29.26 5.04
C GLY A 197 -33.63 27.81 4.78
N TYR A 198 -34.93 27.58 4.57
CA TYR A 198 -35.52 26.23 4.47
C TYR A 198 -36.58 26.14 3.39
N ALA A 199 -36.72 24.94 2.79
CA ALA A 199 -37.84 24.65 1.89
C ALA A 199 -39.18 24.77 2.62
N GLU A 200 -40.26 25.02 1.87
CA GLU A 200 -41.61 25.17 2.44
C GLU A 200 -41.99 23.92 3.25
N GLY A 201 -42.38 24.12 4.51
CA GLY A 201 -42.72 23.04 5.45
C GLY A 201 -41.54 22.42 6.22
N TYR A 202 -40.30 22.82 5.92
CA TYR A 202 -39.09 22.28 6.54
C TYR A 202 -38.41 23.26 7.51
N GLY A 203 -38.90 24.48 7.69
CA GLY A 203 -38.40 25.42 8.69
C GLY A 203 -39.21 26.70 8.77
N ASP A 204 -38.73 27.67 9.55
CA ASP A 204 -39.43 28.96 9.71
C ASP A 204 -39.50 29.73 8.38
N SER A 205 -40.74 29.96 7.91
CA SER A 205 -41.08 30.78 6.72
C SER A 205 -40.46 32.18 6.67
N LYS A 206 -39.97 32.71 7.81
CA LYS A 206 -39.23 33.98 7.88
C LYS A 206 -37.84 33.92 7.26
N PHE A 207 -37.28 32.73 7.07
CA PHE A 207 -35.98 32.50 6.44
C PHE A 207 -36.20 31.72 5.14
N PRO A 208 -36.53 32.42 4.04
CA PRO A 208 -36.81 31.75 2.76
C PRO A 208 -35.57 31.01 2.28
N PHE A 209 -35.77 29.84 1.65
CA PHE A 209 -34.70 29.08 1.02
C PHE A 209 -33.99 29.91 -0.06
N GLN A 210 -32.68 30.06 0.09
CA GLN A 210 -31.80 30.75 -0.86
C GLN A 210 -30.55 29.92 -1.08
N CYS A 211 -30.01 29.96 -2.28
CA CYS A 211 -28.72 29.40 -2.65
C CYS A 211 -27.95 30.48 -3.37
N ASP A 212 -26.80 30.86 -2.83
CA ASP A 212 -25.80 31.64 -3.53
C ASP A 212 -24.78 30.65 -4.11
N ALA A 213 -24.93 30.36 -5.40
CA ALA A 213 -24.08 29.44 -6.16
C ALA A 213 -23.40 30.23 -7.27
N ALA A 214 -22.19 30.75 -7.06
CA ALA A 214 -21.56 31.56 -8.10
C ALA A 214 -20.04 31.76 -7.98
N GLY A 215 -19.29 30.83 -7.38
CA GLY A 215 -17.83 30.99 -7.34
C GLY A 215 -17.05 29.69 -7.25
N ASN A 216 -15.75 29.82 -7.50
CA ASN A 216 -14.77 28.77 -7.31
C ASN A 216 -14.06 29.04 -5.98
N ALA A 217 -13.69 27.99 -5.26
CA ALA A 217 -12.75 28.11 -4.16
C ALA A 217 -11.35 27.72 -4.64
N GLU A 218 -10.44 27.51 -3.70
CA GLU A 218 -9.10 27.01 -4.00
C GLU A 218 -9.16 25.49 -4.11
N ALA A 219 -8.56 24.93 -5.15
CA ALA A 219 -8.44 23.49 -5.40
C ALA A 219 -7.20 23.25 -6.28
N VAL A 220 -6.71 22.01 -6.34
CA VAL A 220 -5.55 21.65 -7.16
C VAL A 220 -5.84 20.41 -8.00
N GLN A 221 -5.46 20.42 -9.27
CA GLN A 221 -5.54 19.23 -10.11
C GLN A 221 -4.19 18.52 -10.09
N LEU A 222 -4.17 17.23 -9.77
CA LEU A 222 -2.95 16.45 -9.63
C LEU A 222 -2.89 15.36 -10.71
N LYS A 223 -1.72 15.24 -11.33
CA LYS A 223 -1.37 14.07 -12.14
C LYS A 223 -0.49 13.16 -11.29
N VAL A 224 -1.11 12.18 -10.65
CA VAL A 224 -0.43 11.27 -9.73
C VAL A 224 0.28 10.16 -10.52
N GLN A 225 1.55 9.95 -10.19
CA GLN A 225 2.36 8.85 -10.71
C GLN A 225 2.96 8.07 -9.54
N HIS A 226 3.31 6.82 -9.76
CA HIS A 226 3.80 5.92 -8.70
C HIS A 226 5.22 5.43 -8.99
N THR A 227 5.98 5.16 -7.92
CA THR A 227 7.22 4.39 -7.90
C THR A 227 7.36 3.67 -6.56
N TYR A 228 8.30 2.74 -6.46
CA TYR A 228 8.56 2.01 -5.22
C TYR A 228 10.05 1.74 -5.03
N TYR A 229 10.46 1.46 -3.80
CA TYR A 229 11.83 1.05 -3.49
C TYR A 229 11.85 -0.15 -2.56
N ARG A 230 12.77 -1.08 -2.81
CA ARG A 230 13.00 -2.23 -1.96
C ARG A 230 14.39 -2.17 -1.33
N THR A 231 14.44 -2.29 -0.01
CA THR A 231 15.72 -2.36 0.73
C THR A 231 16.38 -3.73 0.53
N ALA A 232 17.66 -3.86 0.87
CA ALA A 232 18.37 -5.14 0.78
C ALA A 232 17.87 -6.17 1.81
N SER A 233 17.36 -5.71 2.95
CA SER A 233 16.76 -6.55 3.99
C SER A 233 15.65 -5.82 4.74
N SER A 234 14.83 -6.55 5.49
CA SER A 234 13.97 -6.00 6.54
C SER A 234 14.28 -6.58 7.93
N GLY A 235 13.69 -6.00 8.97
CA GLY A 235 13.76 -6.51 10.33
C GLY A 235 13.18 -7.92 10.51
N LYS A 236 12.43 -8.44 9.52
CA LYS A 236 11.88 -9.81 9.53
C LYS A 236 12.88 -10.90 9.12
N GLY A 237 14.08 -10.52 8.65
CA GLY A 237 15.15 -11.47 8.36
C GLY A 237 15.21 -11.89 6.89
N LYS A 238 15.69 -13.12 6.66
CA LYS A 238 16.03 -13.62 5.33
C LYS A 238 14.80 -13.61 4.43
N ASN A 239 15.00 -13.29 3.15
CA ASN A 239 13.97 -13.22 2.11
C ASN A 239 12.94 -12.07 2.27
N TYR A 240 13.01 -11.29 3.35
CA TYR A 240 12.19 -10.09 3.54
C TYR A 240 12.96 -8.82 3.18
N GLN A 241 12.26 -7.89 2.52
CA GLN A 241 12.71 -6.55 2.19
C GLN A 241 11.64 -5.56 2.64
N ASN A 242 12.02 -4.35 3.05
CA ASN A 242 11.03 -3.28 3.14
C ASN A 242 10.67 -2.88 1.71
N GLN A 243 9.40 -2.62 1.46
CA GLN A 243 8.90 -1.99 0.23
C GLN A 243 8.29 -0.64 0.60
N LEU A 244 8.92 0.43 0.11
CA LEU A 244 8.43 1.78 0.26
C LEU A 244 7.70 2.19 -1.03
N ASP A 245 6.38 2.33 -0.94
CA ASP A 245 5.51 2.80 -2.02
C ASP A 245 5.37 4.32 -1.94
N THR A 246 5.61 4.97 -3.08
CA THR A 246 5.65 6.42 -3.19
C THR A 246 4.87 6.87 -4.40
N VAL A 247 4.01 7.86 -4.22
CA VAL A 247 3.45 8.62 -5.34
C VAL A 247 4.13 9.97 -5.48
N TYR A 248 4.14 10.53 -6.68
CA TYR A 248 4.68 11.84 -6.94
C TYR A 248 3.78 12.62 -7.91
N PHE A 249 3.70 13.93 -7.69
CA PHE A 249 2.79 14.82 -8.40
C PHE A 249 3.27 16.28 -8.30
N ALA A 250 2.89 17.09 -9.27
CA ALA A 250 3.24 18.51 -9.33
C ALA A 250 2.21 19.34 -8.54
N VAL A 251 2.69 20.24 -7.68
CA VAL A 251 1.86 21.15 -6.88
C VAL A 251 2.23 22.60 -7.22
N PRO A 252 1.26 23.46 -7.57
CA PRO A 252 1.53 24.86 -7.89
C PRO A 252 2.32 25.62 -6.82
N LYS A 253 3.38 26.30 -7.24
CA LYS A 253 4.24 27.09 -6.34
C LYS A 253 3.48 28.20 -5.63
N ARG A 254 2.45 28.77 -6.27
CA ARG A 254 1.58 29.79 -5.65
C ARG A 254 0.93 29.31 -4.35
N LEU A 255 0.65 28.01 -4.20
CA LEU A 255 0.06 27.47 -2.97
C LEU A 255 1.08 27.52 -1.82
N PHE A 256 2.33 27.19 -2.10
CA PHE A 256 3.41 27.31 -1.10
C PHE A 256 3.68 28.77 -0.73
N ASP A 257 3.73 29.67 -1.72
CA ASP A 257 3.96 31.09 -1.49
C ASP A 257 2.83 31.71 -0.65
N THR A 258 1.58 31.28 -0.90
CA THR A 258 0.38 31.80 -0.24
C THR A 258 0.18 31.19 1.15
N TYR A 259 0.19 29.85 1.23
CA TYR A 259 -0.26 29.08 2.40
C TYR A 259 0.86 28.35 3.16
N GLY A 260 2.11 28.47 2.72
CA GLY A 260 3.29 28.01 3.46
C GLY A 260 3.76 26.62 3.07
N GLU A 261 4.18 25.83 4.06
CA GLU A 261 4.69 24.49 3.81
C GLU A 261 3.57 23.48 3.66
N LEU A 262 3.77 22.46 2.82
CA LEU A 262 2.85 21.34 2.72
C LEU A 262 3.05 20.42 3.92
N GLN A 263 2.16 20.52 4.91
CA GLN A 263 2.29 19.81 6.18
C GLN A 263 1.64 18.43 6.13
N ARG A 264 0.45 18.31 5.52
CA ARG A 264 -0.28 17.04 5.49
C ARG A 264 -0.85 16.70 4.12
N ILE A 265 -0.99 15.41 3.85
CA ILE A 265 -1.65 14.87 2.66
C ILE A 265 -2.65 13.81 3.10
N LYS A 266 -3.93 14.02 2.77
CA LYS A 266 -4.97 13.03 2.97
C LYS A 266 -5.17 12.18 1.72
N ALA A 267 -5.24 10.87 1.90
CA ALA A 267 -5.44 9.91 0.82
C ALA A 267 -6.37 8.76 1.23
N GLU A 268 -6.99 8.10 0.25
CA GLU A 268 -7.76 6.86 0.42
C GLU A 268 -7.27 5.77 -0.56
N TRP A 269 -7.42 4.50 -0.16
CA TRP A 269 -7.07 3.35 -1.01
C TRP A 269 -7.68 2.05 -0.45
N TRP A 270 -7.66 0.99 -1.26
CA TRP A 270 -7.96 -0.38 -0.81
C TRP A 270 -6.69 -1.22 -0.72
N GLU A 271 -6.29 -1.60 0.50
CA GLU A 271 -5.04 -2.34 0.74
C GLU A 271 -5.27 -3.85 0.89
N TYR A 272 -4.47 -4.63 0.17
CA TYR A 272 -4.46 -6.09 0.29
C TYR A 272 -3.05 -6.66 0.22
N LYS A 273 -2.84 -7.81 0.86
CA LYS A 273 -1.60 -8.59 0.74
C LYS A 273 -1.82 -9.75 -0.21
N THR A 274 -0.95 -9.93 -1.20
CA THR A 274 -1.05 -11.08 -2.11
C THR A 274 -0.63 -12.37 -1.41
N LYS A 275 -1.27 -13.48 -1.79
CA LYS A 275 -0.72 -14.83 -1.56
C LYS A 275 0.52 -15.07 -2.41
N GLU A 276 1.07 -16.27 -2.33
CA GLU A 276 2.22 -16.69 -3.14
C GLU A 276 1.87 -16.68 -4.63
N PHE A 277 2.56 -15.81 -5.36
CA PHE A 277 2.62 -15.88 -6.80
C PHE A 277 3.96 -16.48 -7.21
N VAL A 278 3.91 -17.56 -7.99
CA VAL A 278 5.11 -18.30 -8.41
C VAL A 278 5.63 -17.73 -9.72
N VAL A 279 6.93 -17.59 -9.82
CA VAL A 279 7.64 -17.18 -11.03
C VAL A 279 8.68 -18.25 -11.33
N THR A 280 8.78 -18.67 -12.59
CA THR A 280 9.72 -19.72 -13.00
C THR A 280 10.37 -19.40 -14.34
N SER A 281 11.62 -19.86 -14.51
CA SER A 281 12.29 -19.93 -15.81
C SER A 281 12.23 -21.33 -16.43
N ASN A 282 11.57 -22.28 -15.77
CA ASN A 282 11.42 -23.64 -16.24
C ASN A 282 10.13 -23.81 -17.05
N ALA A 283 10.25 -23.76 -18.38
CA ALA A 283 9.12 -23.91 -19.29
C ALA A 283 8.44 -25.29 -19.20
N GLU A 284 9.16 -26.36 -18.85
CA GLU A 284 8.57 -27.71 -18.72
C GLU A 284 7.57 -27.75 -17.56
N PHE A 285 8.02 -27.29 -16.38
CA PHE A 285 7.18 -27.12 -15.20
C PHE A 285 6.01 -26.18 -15.48
N TYR A 286 6.28 -24.99 -16.05
CA TYR A 286 5.25 -24.00 -16.35
C TYR A 286 4.11 -24.59 -17.17
N ASN A 287 4.43 -25.32 -18.24
CA ASN A 287 3.44 -25.93 -19.13
C ASN A 287 2.67 -27.07 -18.47
N ALA A 288 3.34 -27.89 -17.65
CA ALA A 288 2.72 -29.05 -17.00
C ALA A 288 1.64 -28.66 -15.98
N VAL A 289 1.82 -27.54 -15.28
CA VAL A 289 0.95 -27.18 -14.15
C VAL A 289 -0.23 -26.26 -14.50
N GLN A 290 -0.31 -25.74 -15.73
CA GLN A 290 -1.35 -24.77 -16.12
C GLN A 290 -2.78 -25.22 -15.80
N GLN A 291 -3.10 -26.49 -16.06
CA GLN A 291 -4.43 -27.06 -15.83
C GLN A 291 -4.79 -27.28 -14.35
N TYR A 292 -3.82 -27.14 -13.44
CA TYR A 292 -3.98 -27.32 -12.00
C TYR A 292 -4.03 -25.99 -11.23
N LEU A 293 -3.71 -24.87 -11.88
CA LEU A 293 -3.84 -23.54 -11.28
C LEU A 293 -5.29 -23.29 -10.85
N GLY A 294 -5.46 -22.69 -9.67
CA GLY A 294 -6.75 -22.44 -9.04
C GLY A 294 -7.46 -23.67 -8.46
N LYS A 295 -6.87 -24.87 -8.55
CA LYS A 295 -7.40 -26.08 -7.92
C LYS A 295 -6.66 -26.37 -6.62
N THR A 296 -7.40 -26.83 -5.63
CA THR A 296 -6.82 -27.40 -4.42
C THR A 296 -6.10 -28.70 -4.76
N VAL A 297 -4.82 -28.78 -4.42
CA VAL A 297 -3.99 -29.97 -4.57
C VAL A 297 -3.66 -30.48 -3.18
N GLU A 298 -4.38 -31.51 -2.74
CA GLU A 298 -4.11 -32.13 -1.45
C GLU A 298 -2.71 -32.76 -1.46
N SER A 299 -1.89 -32.37 -0.49
CA SER A 299 -0.67 -33.13 -0.17
C SER A 299 -1.07 -34.58 0.18
N LYS A 300 -0.34 -35.57 -0.35
CA LYS A 300 -0.54 -37.00 0.00
C LYS A 300 -0.09 -37.25 1.44
N LYS A 301 -0.90 -36.80 2.39
CA LYS A 301 -0.61 -36.80 3.82
C LYS A 301 -0.55 -38.24 4.35
N GLY A 302 0.62 -38.66 4.84
CA GLY A 302 0.83 -39.97 5.47
C GLY A 302 1.61 -40.98 4.63
N GLU A 303 1.94 -40.65 3.38
CA GLU A 303 2.89 -41.42 2.57
C GLU A 303 4.30 -40.85 2.76
N ILE A 304 5.24 -41.71 3.18
CA ILE A 304 6.65 -41.38 3.38
C ILE A 304 7.45 -42.22 2.40
N SER A 305 8.21 -41.58 1.52
CA SER A 305 9.18 -42.25 0.65
C SER A 305 10.60 -41.96 1.14
N MET A 306 11.43 -43.00 1.14
CA MET A 306 12.82 -42.93 1.60
C MET A 306 13.78 -42.44 0.51
N ASN A 307 13.32 -42.24 -0.74
CA ASN A 307 14.17 -41.94 -1.89
C ASN A 307 13.63 -40.82 -2.81
N GLU A 308 12.34 -40.50 -2.77
CA GLU A 308 11.71 -39.52 -3.68
C GLU A 308 10.73 -38.62 -2.90
N PRO A 309 10.52 -37.35 -3.31
CA PRO A 309 9.48 -36.51 -2.75
C PRO A 309 8.12 -37.15 -3.03
N VAL A 310 7.29 -37.32 -2.00
CA VAL A 310 5.96 -37.87 -2.21
C VAL A 310 5.08 -36.76 -2.78
N LEU A 311 4.60 -36.95 -4.00
CA LEU A 311 3.80 -35.95 -4.72
C LEU A 311 2.69 -36.61 -5.53
N ASN A 312 1.73 -35.82 -6.02
CA ASN A 312 0.73 -36.33 -6.96
C ASN A 312 1.36 -36.54 -8.35
N ASP A 313 1.56 -37.80 -8.73
CA ASP A 313 2.19 -38.21 -9.98
C ASP A 313 1.40 -37.79 -11.23
N ASP A 314 0.09 -37.55 -11.12
CA ASP A 314 -0.72 -37.03 -12.23
C ASP A 314 -0.26 -35.61 -12.61
N ILE A 315 0.21 -34.84 -11.63
CA ILE A 315 0.79 -33.50 -11.83
C ILE A 315 2.26 -33.63 -12.23
N GLY A 316 2.98 -34.59 -11.62
CA GLY A 316 4.38 -34.90 -11.92
C GLY A 316 5.39 -33.88 -11.38
N TYR A 317 4.95 -32.82 -10.70
CA TYR A 317 5.80 -31.76 -10.16
C TYR A 317 5.37 -31.33 -8.77
N ALA A 318 6.36 -31.03 -7.92
CA ALA A 318 6.18 -30.41 -6.62
C ALA A 318 7.13 -29.22 -6.44
N LEU A 319 6.80 -28.32 -5.53
CA LEU A 319 7.62 -27.17 -5.18
C LEU A 319 7.97 -27.20 -3.70
N ALA A 320 9.21 -26.85 -3.36
CA ALA A 320 9.61 -26.69 -1.96
C ALA A 320 10.58 -25.50 -1.76
N ASN A 321 10.40 -24.79 -0.65
CA ASN A 321 11.39 -23.84 -0.13
C ASN A 321 12.04 -24.41 1.14
N GLU A 322 13.36 -24.29 1.22
CA GLU A 322 14.20 -24.76 2.34
C GLU A 322 13.93 -26.23 2.72
N MET A 323 13.91 -27.11 1.73
CA MET A 323 13.82 -28.56 1.95
C MET A 323 15.03 -29.05 2.77
N LYS A 324 14.75 -29.73 3.88
CA LYS A 324 15.74 -30.40 4.72
C LYS A 324 15.71 -31.90 4.43
N THR A 325 16.88 -32.45 4.14
CA THR A 325 17.07 -33.88 3.96
C THR A 325 17.94 -34.46 5.05
N ILE A 326 17.64 -35.69 5.46
CA ILE A 326 18.50 -36.47 6.38
C ILE A 326 19.10 -37.61 5.57
N SER A 327 20.42 -37.68 5.53
CA SER A 327 21.14 -38.83 5.00
C SER A 327 21.51 -39.81 6.12
N SER A 328 21.10 -41.07 6.01
CA SER A 328 21.52 -42.14 6.92
C SER A 328 21.79 -43.43 6.13
N TRP A 329 22.97 -44.02 6.34
CA TRP A 329 23.39 -45.28 5.67
C TRP A 329 23.24 -45.31 4.14
N GLY A 330 23.44 -44.17 3.47
CA GLY A 330 23.36 -44.04 2.01
C GLY A 330 21.95 -43.83 1.46
N ILE A 331 20.97 -43.59 2.33
CA ILE A 331 19.58 -43.25 1.98
C ILE A 331 19.31 -41.80 2.40
N GLU A 332 18.72 -41.00 1.51
CA GLU A 332 18.39 -39.59 1.74
C GLU A 332 16.86 -39.44 1.86
N THR A 333 16.38 -39.07 3.04
CA THR A 333 14.94 -38.88 3.30
C THR A 333 14.59 -37.40 3.38
N TYR A 334 13.48 -37.01 2.75
CA TYR A 334 12.91 -35.66 2.80
C TYR A 334 12.21 -35.44 4.14
N GLU A 335 12.85 -34.69 5.02
CA GLU A 335 12.41 -34.52 6.41
C GLU A 335 11.32 -33.45 6.51
N SER A 336 11.62 -32.23 6.10
CA SER A 336 10.75 -31.07 6.28
C SER A 336 11.01 -30.00 5.24
N ALA A 337 10.06 -29.08 5.07
CA ALA A 337 10.23 -27.88 4.24
C ALA A 337 9.62 -26.67 4.95
N LYS A 338 10.15 -25.48 4.69
CA LYS A 338 9.55 -24.24 5.20
C LYS A 338 8.24 -23.96 4.48
N TRP A 339 8.23 -24.14 3.17
CA TRP A 339 7.02 -24.00 2.34
C TRP A 339 6.96 -25.10 1.27
N GLY A 340 5.76 -25.53 0.88
CA GLY A 340 5.62 -26.47 -0.23
C GLY A 340 4.24 -26.54 -0.89
N TRP A 341 4.23 -26.92 -2.17
CA TRP A 341 3.03 -27.21 -2.96
C TRP A 341 3.15 -28.57 -3.63
N ASN A 342 2.04 -29.33 -3.65
CA ASN A 342 1.99 -30.73 -4.12
C ASN A 342 3.09 -31.61 -3.52
N LEU A 343 3.42 -31.40 -2.24
CA LEU A 343 4.57 -31.99 -1.58
C LEU A 343 4.15 -32.71 -0.30
N ALA A 344 4.74 -33.87 -0.07
CA ALA A 344 4.72 -34.57 1.22
C ALA A 344 6.14 -34.90 1.69
N VAL A 345 6.35 -34.72 3.00
CA VAL A 345 7.64 -34.89 3.72
C VAL A 345 7.40 -35.69 5.00
N SER A 346 8.45 -36.27 5.58
CA SER A 346 8.29 -37.18 6.72
C SER A 346 7.91 -36.53 8.04
N SER A 347 8.21 -35.24 8.22
CA SER A 347 7.99 -34.50 9.47
C SER A 347 6.90 -33.44 9.30
N ARG A 348 7.22 -32.28 8.73
CA ARG A 348 6.28 -31.17 8.56
C ARG A 348 6.67 -30.26 7.41
N ILE A 349 5.66 -29.65 6.81
CA ILE A 349 5.79 -28.45 6.00
C ILE A 349 5.26 -27.31 6.86
N GLU A 350 6.05 -26.26 7.10
CA GLU A 350 5.64 -25.17 8.01
C GLU A 350 4.50 -24.34 7.40
N GLU A 351 4.56 -24.09 6.10
CA GLU A 351 3.52 -23.40 5.33
C GLU A 351 3.13 -24.21 4.09
N ILE A 352 1.89 -24.67 4.04
CA ILE A 352 1.38 -25.47 2.93
C ILE A 352 0.66 -24.54 1.96
N CYS A 353 1.11 -24.52 0.70
CA CYS A 353 0.33 -23.95 -0.38
C CYS A 353 -0.55 -25.05 -0.97
N ASP A 354 -1.84 -25.02 -0.65
CA ASP A 354 -2.80 -25.98 -1.19
C ASP A 354 -3.28 -25.60 -2.60
N ARG A 355 -3.08 -24.34 -3.02
CA ARG A 355 -3.58 -23.83 -4.31
C ARG A 355 -2.63 -22.79 -4.91
N LEU A 356 -1.95 -23.15 -5.99
CA LEU A 356 -1.28 -22.20 -6.85
C LEU A 356 -2.30 -21.39 -7.64
N THR A 357 -2.33 -20.07 -7.45
CA THR A 357 -3.27 -19.19 -8.14
C THR A 357 -2.65 -18.64 -9.43
N LEU A 358 -1.56 -17.88 -9.30
CA LEU A 358 -0.83 -17.27 -10.41
C LEU A 358 0.56 -17.89 -10.57
N LEU A 359 0.94 -18.11 -11.83
CA LEU A 359 2.23 -18.64 -12.24
C LEU A 359 2.72 -17.88 -13.47
N PHE A 360 3.94 -17.37 -13.40
CA PHE A 360 4.57 -16.59 -14.47
C PHE A 360 5.80 -17.31 -15.03
N LEU A 361 5.95 -17.26 -16.35
CA LEU A 361 7.17 -17.70 -17.03
C LEU A 361 8.03 -16.46 -17.31
N THR A 362 9.31 -16.53 -16.95
CA THR A 362 10.30 -15.49 -17.20
C THR A 362 11.60 -16.11 -17.70
N ASP A 363 12.51 -15.28 -18.20
CA ASP A 363 13.85 -15.71 -18.56
C ASP A 363 14.79 -15.67 -17.34
N ASP A 364 15.86 -16.46 -17.34
CA ASP A 364 17.03 -16.43 -16.43
C ASP A 364 16.85 -15.71 -15.06
N ILE A 365 16.30 -16.43 -14.08
CA ILE A 365 16.11 -15.95 -12.69
C ILE A 365 17.45 -15.81 -11.94
N ASP A 366 18.38 -16.76 -12.14
CA ASP A 366 19.67 -16.77 -11.45
C ASP A 366 20.54 -15.56 -11.81
N GLY A 367 20.30 -14.94 -12.98
CA GLY A 367 20.99 -13.74 -13.45
C GLY A 367 20.47 -12.40 -12.89
N TYR A 368 19.47 -12.41 -12.00
CA TYR A 368 18.85 -11.19 -11.47
C TYR A 368 19.84 -10.31 -10.67
N ASP A 369 19.80 -9.00 -10.92
CA ASP A 369 20.60 -7.99 -10.23
C ASP A 369 19.70 -6.78 -9.89
N PRO A 370 19.37 -6.51 -8.61
CA PRO A 370 18.41 -5.49 -8.23
C PRO A 370 18.84 -4.05 -8.58
N TYR A 371 20.11 -3.82 -8.95
CA TYR A 371 20.65 -2.49 -9.28
C TYR A 371 20.82 -2.25 -10.78
N LYS A 372 20.30 -3.15 -11.64
CA LYS A 372 20.31 -2.99 -13.10
C LYS A 372 18.93 -2.67 -13.67
N THR A 373 18.91 -1.90 -14.74
CA THR A 373 17.69 -1.45 -15.44
C THR A 373 17.01 -2.57 -16.22
N ASP A 374 17.78 -3.48 -16.82
CA ASP A 374 17.29 -4.65 -17.56
C ASP A 374 17.63 -5.93 -16.80
N THR A 375 16.61 -6.53 -16.19
CA THR A 375 16.79 -7.70 -15.32
C THR A 375 15.80 -8.78 -15.72
N ALA A 376 16.34 -9.87 -16.25
CA ALA A 376 15.62 -11.13 -16.41
C ALA A 376 15.16 -11.64 -15.02
N GLY A 377 14.21 -12.55 -15.00
CA GLY A 377 13.72 -13.13 -13.75
C GLY A 377 12.64 -12.33 -13.05
N THR A 378 12.17 -11.20 -13.61
CA THR A 378 11.15 -10.34 -12.99
C THR A 378 9.80 -10.44 -13.68
N VAL A 379 8.73 -10.00 -12.99
CA VAL A 379 7.38 -9.81 -13.56
C VAL A 379 7.04 -8.33 -13.48
N ASN A 380 6.66 -7.73 -14.60
CA ASN A 380 6.24 -6.33 -14.65
C ASN A 380 4.90 -6.12 -13.91
N GLY A 381 4.74 -4.98 -13.23
CA GLY A 381 3.54 -4.64 -12.47
C GLY A 381 2.25 -4.66 -13.31
N ASN A 382 2.27 -4.15 -14.54
CA ASN A 382 1.10 -4.16 -15.43
C ASN A 382 0.71 -5.59 -15.84
N LEU A 383 1.69 -6.44 -16.16
CA LEU A 383 1.43 -7.84 -16.47
C LEU A 383 0.82 -8.58 -15.27
N LEU A 384 1.29 -8.28 -14.07
CA LEU A 384 0.73 -8.84 -12.84
C LEU A 384 -0.70 -8.33 -12.61
N TYR A 385 -0.94 -7.03 -12.78
CA TYR A 385 -2.28 -6.42 -12.70
C TYR A 385 -3.26 -7.12 -13.65
N ASP A 386 -2.89 -7.28 -14.93
CA ASP A 386 -3.72 -7.95 -15.93
C ASP A 386 -4.09 -9.38 -15.49
N HIS A 387 -3.16 -10.11 -14.88
CA HIS A 387 -3.42 -11.46 -14.37
C HIS A 387 -4.30 -11.46 -13.12
N ILE A 388 -4.19 -10.46 -12.25
CA ILE A 388 -5.06 -10.29 -11.08
C ILE A 388 -6.50 -10.04 -11.55
N ILE A 389 -6.70 -9.11 -12.48
CA ILE A 389 -8.03 -8.76 -13.02
C ILE A 389 -8.63 -9.93 -13.82
N ALA A 390 -7.82 -10.64 -14.61
CA ALA A 390 -8.29 -11.76 -15.43
C ALA A 390 -8.49 -13.08 -14.66
N TYR A 391 -8.10 -13.15 -13.38
CA TYR A 391 -8.21 -14.39 -12.62
C TYR A 391 -9.68 -14.78 -12.39
N GLY A 392 -10.11 -15.83 -13.10
CA GLY A 392 -11.46 -16.40 -12.98
C GLY A 392 -11.49 -17.90 -12.66
N LYS A 393 -10.40 -18.47 -12.12
CA LYS A 393 -10.28 -19.93 -11.90
C LYS A 393 -11.07 -20.42 -10.68
N SER A 394 -11.16 -19.59 -9.64
CA SER A 394 -11.87 -19.88 -8.40
C SER A 394 -12.31 -18.58 -7.70
N TYR A 395 -13.29 -18.68 -6.80
CA TYR A 395 -13.76 -17.59 -5.94
C TYR A 395 -14.11 -18.12 -4.54
N ASP A 396 -13.33 -19.06 -4.00
CA ASP A 396 -13.67 -19.76 -2.75
C ASP A 396 -13.62 -18.84 -1.54
N SER A 397 -12.71 -17.85 -1.55
CA SER A 397 -12.62 -16.75 -0.60
C SER A 397 -13.55 -15.57 -0.97
N GLY A 398 -14.35 -15.68 -2.02
CA GLY A 398 -15.27 -14.64 -2.50
C GLY A 398 -14.63 -13.62 -3.44
N ARG A 399 -15.16 -12.40 -3.42
CA ARG A 399 -14.75 -11.26 -4.25
C ARG A 399 -14.38 -10.09 -3.35
N LEU A 400 -13.38 -9.32 -3.75
CA LEU A 400 -13.02 -8.11 -3.02
C LEU A 400 -14.12 -7.05 -3.19
N PRO A 401 -14.44 -6.25 -2.16
CA PRO A 401 -15.44 -5.18 -2.23
C PRO A 401 -15.01 -3.93 -3.02
N VAL A 402 -13.95 -4.02 -3.84
CA VAL A 402 -13.42 -2.96 -4.71
C VAL A 402 -13.68 -3.31 -6.18
N LYS A 403 -13.63 -2.34 -7.09
CA LYS A 403 -13.85 -2.54 -8.54
C LYS A 403 -15.13 -3.32 -8.85
N ASP A 404 -16.25 -2.95 -8.22
CA ASP A 404 -17.55 -3.60 -8.39
C ASP A 404 -17.56 -5.12 -8.10
N GLY A 405 -16.62 -5.62 -7.29
CA GLY A 405 -16.51 -7.04 -7.01
C GLY A 405 -15.91 -7.87 -8.13
N SER A 406 -15.16 -7.25 -9.05
CA SER A 406 -14.54 -7.95 -10.18
C SER A 406 -13.34 -8.82 -9.79
N ILE A 407 -12.64 -8.48 -8.70
CA ILE A 407 -11.39 -9.13 -8.28
C ILE A 407 -11.67 -10.32 -7.36
N SER A 408 -11.05 -11.47 -7.65
CA SER A 408 -11.14 -12.66 -6.78
C SER A 408 -10.35 -12.47 -5.49
N ALA A 409 -10.99 -12.71 -4.35
CA ALA A 409 -10.33 -12.70 -3.05
C ALA A 409 -9.39 -13.89 -2.84
N ASP A 410 -9.43 -14.90 -3.72
CA ASP A 410 -8.55 -16.08 -3.65
C ASP A 410 -7.06 -15.75 -3.79
N LEU A 411 -6.76 -14.60 -4.40
CA LEU A 411 -5.41 -14.12 -4.67
C LEU A 411 -4.74 -13.43 -3.47
N PHE A 412 -5.50 -13.16 -2.40
CA PHE A 412 -5.06 -12.32 -1.30
C PHE A 412 -5.14 -13.06 0.03
N GLU A 413 -4.25 -12.69 0.94
CA GLU A 413 -4.31 -13.10 2.33
C GLU A 413 -5.54 -12.51 3.01
N SER A 414 -5.93 -13.08 4.15
CA SER A 414 -7.07 -12.59 4.92
C SER A 414 -6.84 -11.22 5.55
N ASP A 415 -5.58 -10.74 5.60
CA ASP A 415 -5.20 -9.51 6.27
C ASP A 415 -3.91 -8.91 5.67
N ILE A 416 -3.59 -7.68 6.07
CA ILE A 416 -2.35 -6.95 5.71
C ILE A 416 -1.31 -7.04 6.85
N ASP A 417 -0.09 -6.56 6.59
CA ASP A 417 0.99 -6.55 7.59
C ASP A 417 0.57 -5.76 8.85
N ASP A 418 0.77 -6.31 10.05
CA ASP A 418 0.37 -5.64 11.30
C ASP A 418 1.03 -4.27 11.50
N SER A 419 2.26 -4.09 10.99
CA SER A 419 2.99 -2.81 11.01
C SER A 419 2.33 -1.72 10.18
N ARG A 420 1.44 -2.08 9.25
CA ARG A 420 0.70 -1.13 8.41
C ARG A 420 -0.56 -0.60 9.10
N LYS A 421 -1.11 -1.34 10.06
CA LYS A 421 -2.43 -1.04 10.61
C LYS A 421 -2.37 0.16 11.55
N ILE A 422 -3.24 1.13 11.29
CA ILE A 422 -3.39 2.34 12.10
C ILE A 422 -4.88 2.57 12.31
N ASP A 423 -5.28 3.02 13.49
CA ASP A 423 -6.64 3.45 13.79
C ASP A 423 -6.55 4.55 14.85
N ASN A 424 -6.57 5.81 14.41
CA ASN A 424 -6.41 6.99 15.26
C ASN A 424 -7.17 8.20 14.68
N GLU A 425 -6.95 9.39 15.24
CA GLU A 425 -7.66 10.61 14.86
C GLU A 425 -7.37 11.06 13.41
N GLN A 426 -6.21 10.71 12.86
CA GLN A 426 -5.85 11.00 11.45
C GLN A 426 -6.51 10.05 10.45
N GLY A 427 -7.04 8.91 10.92
CA GLY A 427 -7.76 7.97 10.08
C GLY A 427 -7.42 6.51 10.38
N LYS A 428 -7.63 5.67 9.36
CA LYS A 428 -7.53 4.22 9.50
C LYS A 428 -6.83 3.57 8.31
N ILE A 429 -5.80 2.79 8.61
CA ILE A 429 -5.16 1.88 7.67
C ILE A 429 -5.48 0.44 8.11
N GLN A 430 -6.08 -0.33 7.21
CA GLN A 430 -6.54 -1.69 7.47
C GLN A 430 -6.60 -2.50 6.17
N GLN A 431 -6.80 -3.81 6.28
CA GLN A 431 -7.16 -4.60 5.11
C GLN A 431 -8.50 -4.11 4.52
N GLY A 432 -8.54 -3.97 3.20
CA GLY A 432 -9.64 -3.32 2.51
C GLY A 432 -9.52 -1.79 2.54
N TYR A 433 -10.66 -1.10 2.69
CA TYR A 433 -10.73 0.35 2.57
C TYR A 433 -9.97 1.05 3.71
N SER A 434 -9.02 1.89 3.32
CA SER A 434 -8.18 2.72 4.16
C SER A 434 -8.31 4.19 3.75
N TYR A 435 -8.21 5.08 4.73
CA TYR A 435 -8.11 6.52 4.53
C TYR A 435 -7.23 7.10 5.64
N TYR A 436 -6.32 8.01 5.30
CA TYR A 436 -5.38 8.53 6.29
C TYR A 436 -4.87 9.92 5.89
N ASP A 437 -4.74 10.80 6.89
CA ASP A 437 -4.19 12.15 6.77
C ASP A 437 -2.77 12.19 7.33
N PHE A 438 -1.77 12.07 6.45
CA PHE A 438 -0.37 11.90 6.81
C PHE A 438 0.28 13.24 7.12
N ASP A 439 0.88 13.37 8.30
CA ASP A 439 1.65 14.53 8.71
C ASP A 439 3.16 14.36 8.45
N ALA A 440 3.77 15.39 7.85
CA ALA A 440 5.17 15.39 7.45
C ALA A 440 6.17 15.13 8.60
N ASP A 441 5.83 15.54 9.82
CA ASP A 441 6.75 15.50 10.97
C ASP A 441 6.49 14.33 11.92
N THR A 442 5.24 13.85 11.96
CA THR A 442 4.84 12.82 12.93
C THR A 442 4.66 11.43 12.33
N ASP A 443 4.26 11.31 11.06
CA ASP A 443 3.99 10.02 10.39
C ASP A 443 5.20 9.50 9.60
N LEU A 444 6.36 9.53 10.25
CA LEU A 444 7.63 9.11 9.66
C LEU A 444 7.58 7.64 9.24
N GLN A 445 7.93 7.37 7.97
CA GLN A 445 8.05 6.05 7.41
C GLN A 445 9.33 5.37 7.93
N LYS A 446 9.18 4.21 8.56
CA LYS A 446 10.30 3.46 9.15
C LYS A 446 10.65 2.27 8.27
N LEU A 447 11.87 2.29 7.74
CA LEU A 447 12.47 1.14 7.06
C LEU A 447 13.44 0.49 8.05
N ILE A 448 13.07 -0.69 8.56
CA ILE A 448 13.87 -1.40 9.57
C ILE A 448 14.69 -2.46 8.84
N SER A 449 15.99 -2.49 9.05
CA SER A 449 16.89 -3.52 8.52
C SER A 449 17.09 -4.67 9.51
N TRP A 450 17.58 -5.82 9.03
CA TRP A 450 17.94 -6.94 9.92
C TRP A 450 18.99 -6.53 10.98
N LYS A 451 19.94 -5.68 10.58
CA LYS A 451 21.04 -5.23 11.44
C LYS A 451 20.57 -4.36 12.61
N ASP A 452 19.48 -3.62 12.46
CA ASP A 452 18.97 -2.75 13.53
C ASP A 452 18.45 -3.55 14.75
N GLY A 453 18.15 -4.83 14.57
CA GLY A 453 17.80 -5.75 15.66
C GLY A 453 18.99 -6.19 16.52
N ASP A 454 20.22 -5.77 16.19
CA ASP A 454 21.49 -6.22 16.78
C ASP A 454 21.57 -7.75 16.95
N PRO A 455 21.37 -8.52 15.86
CA PRO A 455 21.24 -9.96 15.93
C PRO A 455 22.54 -10.62 16.40
N SER A 456 22.42 -11.51 17.38
CA SER A 456 23.53 -12.31 17.87
C SER A 456 24.08 -13.26 16.79
N PHE A 457 25.29 -13.79 17.01
CA PHE A 457 25.87 -14.79 16.12
C PHE A 457 24.94 -16.00 15.88
N TRP A 458 24.21 -16.43 16.91
CA TRP A 458 23.32 -17.60 16.80
C TRP A 458 22.03 -17.29 16.04
N GLU A 459 21.49 -16.08 16.16
CA GLU A 459 20.35 -15.62 15.37
C GLU A 459 20.74 -15.47 13.90
N ASN A 460 21.89 -14.87 13.63
CA ASN A 460 22.46 -14.79 12.29
C ASN A 460 22.67 -16.17 11.65
N TRP A 461 23.20 -17.14 12.42
CA TRP A 461 23.32 -18.52 11.93
C TRP A 461 21.94 -19.09 11.64
N ASN A 462 21.01 -19.04 12.60
CA ASN A 462 19.69 -19.63 12.40
C ASN A 462 18.99 -19.05 11.16
N GLU A 463 19.14 -17.75 10.91
CA GLU A 463 18.45 -17.04 9.84
C GLU A 463 19.13 -17.16 8.47
N TYR A 464 20.45 -16.91 8.39
CA TYR A 464 21.21 -16.85 7.12
C TYR A 464 22.08 -18.09 6.88
N GLY A 465 22.24 -18.95 7.89
CA GLY A 465 23.09 -20.12 7.84
C GLY A 465 24.51 -19.87 8.36
N PHE A 466 25.17 -20.96 8.78
CA PHE A 466 26.48 -20.92 9.43
C PHE A 466 27.55 -20.22 8.57
N TRP A 467 27.62 -20.58 7.28
CA TRP A 467 28.67 -20.08 6.40
C TRP A 467 28.51 -18.59 6.07
N GLU A 468 27.29 -18.14 5.78
CA GLU A 468 27.00 -16.71 5.55
C GLU A 468 27.33 -15.88 6.80
N THR A 469 27.05 -16.43 7.98
CA THR A 469 27.39 -15.81 9.28
C THR A 469 28.90 -15.71 9.51
N ILE A 470 29.67 -16.77 9.22
CA ILE A 470 31.12 -16.78 9.40
C ILE A 470 31.85 -15.87 8.40
N PHE A 471 31.34 -15.76 7.18
CA PHE A 471 31.96 -14.96 6.11
C PHE A 471 31.39 -13.55 5.99
N GLY A 472 30.45 -13.15 6.85
CA GLY A 472 29.92 -11.78 6.92
C GLY A 472 29.09 -11.38 5.70
N LYS A 473 28.45 -12.34 5.03
CA LYS A 473 27.58 -12.12 3.87
C LYS A 473 26.11 -11.88 4.30
N ILE A 474 25.93 -11.26 5.46
CA ILE A 474 24.63 -10.87 5.99
C ILE A 474 24.39 -9.42 5.53
N PRO A 475 23.15 -9.05 5.13
CA PRO A 475 22.83 -7.68 4.77
C PRO A 475 23.30 -6.69 5.85
N SER A 476 24.11 -5.71 5.44
CA SER A 476 24.73 -4.75 6.35
C SER A 476 24.06 -3.37 6.33
N GLU A 477 23.02 -3.21 5.52
CA GLU A 477 22.20 -1.99 5.46
C GLU A 477 21.66 -1.66 6.84
N THR A 478 21.56 -0.37 7.14
CA THR A 478 20.95 0.16 8.37
C THR A 478 19.60 0.78 8.03
N GLY A 479 18.68 0.73 8.98
CA GLY A 479 17.37 1.31 8.83
C GLY A 479 17.40 2.83 8.67
N ARG A 480 16.26 3.37 8.23
CA ARG A 480 16.06 4.80 7.97
C ARG A 480 14.65 5.21 8.41
N GLU A 481 14.54 6.40 8.97
CA GLU A 481 13.26 7.09 9.18
C GLU A 481 13.17 8.23 8.18
N ILE A 482 12.05 8.33 7.47
CA ILE A 482 11.88 9.25 6.35
C ILE A 482 10.53 9.95 6.49
N SER A 483 10.50 11.27 6.28
CA SER A 483 9.23 12.02 6.24
C SER A 483 8.36 11.51 5.08
N PRO A 484 7.04 11.35 5.30
CA PRO A 484 6.13 10.96 4.24
C PRO A 484 6.11 11.98 3.10
N ILE A 485 6.39 13.26 3.36
CA ILE A 485 6.29 14.33 2.36
C ILE A 485 7.68 14.89 2.07
N GLN A 486 8.07 14.92 0.80
CA GLN A 486 9.29 15.57 0.35
C GLN A 486 9.04 16.41 -0.91
N VAL A 487 9.34 17.71 -0.81
CA VAL A 487 9.39 18.61 -1.98
C VAL A 487 10.77 18.48 -2.64
N LEU A 488 10.80 18.05 -3.91
CA LEU A 488 12.04 17.81 -4.64
C LEU A 488 12.71 19.10 -5.09
N LYS A 489 14.05 19.06 -5.05
CA LYS A 489 14.94 20.11 -5.54
C LYS A 489 15.79 19.58 -6.69
N GLU A 490 16.25 20.46 -7.57
CA GLU A 490 17.08 20.09 -8.73
C GLU A 490 18.32 19.27 -8.31
N ASN A 491 18.92 19.58 -7.15
CA ASN A 491 20.07 18.86 -6.64
C ASN A 491 19.76 17.41 -6.25
N ASP A 492 18.52 17.08 -5.91
CA ASP A 492 18.11 15.72 -5.56
C ASP A 492 18.15 14.79 -6.78
N LEU A 493 18.18 15.35 -7.99
CA LEU A 493 18.20 14.62 -9.28
C LEU A 493 19.59 14.62 -9.94
N LYS A 494 20.64 15.06 -9.24
CA LYS A 494 22.02 15.03 -9.75
C LYS A 494 22.72 13.72 -9.41
N GLY A 495 23.55 13.24 -10.34
CA GLY A 495 24.33 11.99 -10.21
C GLY A 495 23.89 10.92 -11.20
N THR A 496 24.35 9.70 -10.96
CA THR A 496 23.94 8.49 -11.67
C THR A 496 22.54 8.05 -11.25
N ASP A 497 21.86 7.24 -12.07
CA ASP A 497 20.51 6.79 -11.73
C ASP A 497 20.47 5.93 -10.47
N GLN A 498 21.52 5.16 -10.19
CA GLN A 498 21.67 4.43 -8.93
C GLN A 498 21.77 5.39 -7.73
N GLU A 499 22.62 6.42 -7.80
CA GLU A 499 22.76 7.40 -6.72
C GLU A 499 21.46 8.17 -6.45
N ILE A 500 20.66 8.43 -7.50
CA ILE A 500 19.36 9.10 -7.38
C ILE A 500 18.34 8.13 -6.78
N SER A 501 18.28 6.89 -7.27
CA SER A 501 17.40 5.83 -6.75
C SER A 501 17.61 5.60 -5.26
N GLU A 502 18.85 5.46 -4.80
CA GLU A 502 19.19 5.22 -3.39
C GLU A 502 18.94 6.44 -2.50
N ARG A 503 19.07 7.65 -3.04
CA ARG A 503 18.84 8.91 -2.33
C ARG A 503 17.36 9.21 -2.14
N LEU A 504 16.60 9.06 -3.22
CA LEU A 504 15.16 9.35 -3.23
C LEU A 504 14.31 8.18 -2.77
N LEU A 505 14.91 6.98 -2.71
CA LEU A 505 14.25 5.71 -2.41
C LEU A 505 13.14 5.45 -3.44
N VAL A 506 13.55 5.40 -4.70
CA VAL A 506 12.68 5.15 -5.86
C VAL A 506 13.23 4.03 -6.71
N ASN A 507 12.40 3.41 -7.55
CA ASN A 507 12.88 2.35 -8.43
C ASN A 507 13.87 2.95 -9.42
N ILE A 508 15.02 2.29 -9.60
CA ILE A 508 16.04 2.75 -10.56
C ILE A 508 15.47 2.88 -11.99
N LYS A 509 14.48 2.06 -12.35
CA LYS A 509 13.82 2.10 -13.66
C LYS A 509 12.93 3.34 -13.85
N ASP A 510 12.50 3.97 -12.76
CA ASP A 510 11.60 5.13 -12.79
C ASP A 510 12.34 6.47 -12.69
N VAL A 511 13.66 6.46 -12.46
CA VAL A 511 14.47 7.67 -12.29
C VAL A 511 14.34 8.62 -13.48
N GLN A 512 14.29 8.09 -14.70
CA GLN A 512 14.13 8.93 -15.89
C GLN A 512 12.74 9.57 -15.93
N THR A 513 11.67 8.82 -15.66
CA THR A 513 10.31 9.36 -15.61
C THR A 513 10.17 10.44 -14.54
N ILE A 514 10.83 10.29 -13.39
CA ILE A 514 10.85 11.31 -12.32
C ILE A 514 11.61 12.56 -12.76
N LYS A 515 12.74 12.43 -13.48
CA LYS A 515 13.47 13.57 -14.06
C LYS A 515 12.61 14.33 -15.07
N ASP A 516 11.85 13.61 -15.89
CA ASP A 516 10.94 14.18 -16.89
C ASP A 516 9.79 14.92 -16.19
N ALA A 517 9.15 14.28 -15.20
CA ALA A 517 8.10 14.90 -14.39
C ALA A 517 8.59 16.16 -13.64
N TYR A 518 9.82 16.15 -13.12
CA TYR A 518 10.42 17.33 -12.49
C TYR A 518 10.64 18.46 -13.50
N SER A 519 11.18 18.11 -14.67
CA SER A 519 11.46 19.08 -15.74
C SER A 519 10.18 19.72 -16.27
N ASP A 520 9.10 18.95 -16.38
CA ASP A 520 7.78 19.44 -16.75
C ASP A 520 7.21 20.33 -15.65
N ALA A 521 7.27 19.92 -14.37
CA ALA A 521 6.72 20.68 -13.24
C ALA A 521 7.34 22.10 -13.11
N VAL A 522 8.64 22.26 -13.34
CA VAL A 522 9.32 23.56 -13.20
C VAL A 522 9.23 24.45 -14.44
N LYS A 523 8.66 23.94 -15.55
CA LYS A 523 8.62 24.63 -16.82
C LYS A 523 7.20 25.15 -17.08
N VAL A 524 7.11 26.44 -17.37
CA VAL A 524 5.84 27.07 -17.77
C VAL A 524 5.75 27.14 -19.30
N ASP A 525 4.66 26.65 -19.87
CA ASP A 525 4.28 26.88 -21.26
C ASP A 525 3.75 28.30 -21.42
N PRO A 526 4.46 29.21 -22.12
CA PRO A 526 4.00 30.58 -22.33
C PRO A 526 2.73 30.68 -23.19
N LEU A 527 2.30 29.59 -23.83
CA LEU A 527 1.08 29.54 -24.65
C LEU A 527 -0.16 29.13 -23.84
N ASP A 528 0.03 28.48 -22.69
CA ASP A 528 -1.05 28.12 -21.77
C ASP A 528 -1.10 29.12 -20.61
N LYS A 529 -2.19 29.88 -20.53
CA LYS A 529 -2.36 30.89 -19.46
C LYS A 529 -2.71 30.28 -18.10
N THR A 530 -3.05 29.00 -18.08
CA THR A 530 -3.38 28.25 -16.87
C THR A 530 -2.19 27.45 -16.35
N ASP A 531 -1.13 27.32 -17.15
CA ASP A 531 0.10 26.64 -16.74
C ASP A 531 0.94 27.56 -15.84
N GLU A 532 1.49 26.98 -14.78
CA GLU A 532 2.27 27.70 -13.78
C GLU A 532 3.39 26.85 -13.21
N GLU A 533 4.42 27.51 -12.67
CA GLU A 533 5.56 26.81 -12.08
C GLU A 533 5.10 26.00 -10.87
N CYS A 534 5.45 24.72 -10.84
CA CYS A 534 5.10 23.79 -9.79
C CYS A 534 6.36 23.26 -9.07
N TYR A 535 6.17 22.76 -7.86
CA TYR A 535 7.12 21.86 -7.22
C TYR A 535 6.69 20.42 -7.40
N LEU A 536 7.65 19.53 -7.68
CA LEU A 536 7.40 18.09 -7.66
C LEU A 536 7.45 17.59 -6.21
N VAL A 537 6.34 17.05 -5.74
CA VAL A 537 6.21 16.47 -4.39
C VAL A 537 6.28 14.96 -4.49
N MET A 538 7.05 14.34 -3.59
CA MET A 538 7.04 12.90 -3.33
C MET A 538 6.29 12.63 -2.03
N PHE A 539 5.34 11.69 -2.10
CA PHE A 539 4.50 11.28 -0.99
C PHE A 539 4.63 9.76 -0.75
N ARG A 540 5.23 9.39 0.37
CA ARG A 540 5.49 8.02 0.81
C ARG A 540 4.38 7.56 1.74
N PHE A 541 3.40 6.87 1.18
CA PHE A 541 2.18 6.51 1.92
C PHE A 541 2.26 5.11 2.54
N ALA A 542 3.17 4.25 2.08
CA ALA A 542 3.29 2.89 2.61
C ALA A 542 4.71 2.34 2.67
N ALA A 543 5.14 1.97 3.88
CA ALA A 543 6.24 1.04 4.13
C ALA A 543 5.69 -0.34 4.52
N SER A 544 5.76 -1.30 3.60
CA SER A 544 5.26 -2.67 3.75
C SER A 544 6.37 -3.72 3.64
N ASP A 545 6.07 -4.99 3.88
CA ASP A 545 7.05 -6.06 3.67
C ASP A 545 6.91 -6.69 2.28
N TYR A 546 7.99 -6.73 1.51
CA TYR A 546 8.09 -7.60 0.35
C TYR A 546 8.76 -8.90 0.76
N TYR A 547 8.13 -10.03 0.44
CA TYR A 547 8.71 -11.36 0.67
C TYR A 547 8.92 -12.06 -0.66
N ALA A 548 10.14 -12.53 -0.92
CA ALA A 548 10.40 -13.41 -2.05
C ALA A 548 11.39 -14.49 -1.62
N ALA A 549 11.13 -15.75 -1.96
CA ALA A 549 11.95 -16.87 -1.53
C ALA A 549 12.23 -17.84 -2.68
N PRO A 550 13.44 -18.43 -2.75
CA PRO A 550 13.77 -19.39 -3.80
C PRO A 550 12.98 -20.67 -3.62
N VAL A 551 12.60 -21.30 -4.74
CA VAL A 551 11.81 -22.52 -4.73
C VAL A 551 12.49 -23.55 -5.61
N ASP A 552 12.73 -24.73 -5.04
CA ASP A 552 13.22 -25.88 -5.77
C ASP A 552 12.04 -26.60 -6.44
N ILE A 553 12.21 -26.93 -7.73
CA ILE A 553 11.23 -27.69 -8.51
C ILE A 553 11.63 -29.16 -8.47
N TYR A 554 10.75 -29.99 -7.93
CA TYR A 554 10.90 -31.44 -7.88
C TYR A 554 10.06 -32.08 -8.99
N LYS A 555 10.66 -32.97 -9.77
CA LYS A 555 9.98 -33.73 -10.81
C LYS A 555 9.85 -35.19 -10.39
N SER A 556 8.65 -35.75 -10.56
CA SER A 556 8.45 -37.21 -10.47
C SER A 556 8.99 -37.85 -11.75
N ASP A 557 10.25 -38.26 -11.68
CA ASP A 557 10.93 -39.05 -12.70
C ASP A 557 11.85 -40.08 -12.03
N LEU A 558 12.32 -41.05 -12.82
CA LEU A 558 13.19 -42.13 -12.34
C LEU A 558 14.49 -41.64 -11.66
N TRP A 559 14.87 -40.38 -11.89
CA TRP A 559 16.12 -39.80 -11.43
C TRP A 559 15.95 -38.86 -10.24
N GLY A 560 14.71 -38.62 -9.78
CA GLY A 560 14.40 -37.67 -8.73
C GLY A 560 14.90 -36.27 -9.05
N THR A 561 14.70 -35.79 -10.29
CA THR A 561 15.28 -34.53 -10.76
C THR A 561 14.83 -33.33 -9.91
N VAL A 562 15.80 -32.58 -9.38
CA VAL A 562 15.59 -31.29 -8.70
C VAL A 562 16.17 -30.16 -9.52
N LYS A 563 15.38 -29.10 -9.77
CA LYS A 563 15.84 -27.86 -10.41
C LYS A 563 15.89 -26.75 -9.36
N LYS A 564 17.09 -26.27 -9.08
CA LYS A 564 17.37 -25.13 -8.18
C LYS A 564 17.63 -23.87 -9.00
N GLY A 565 17.37 -22.69 -8.45
CA GLY A 565 17.59 -21.41 -9.14
C GLY A 565 16.59 -21.06 -10.25
N GLN A 566 15.60 -21.93 -10.50
CA GLN A 566 14.68 -21.78 -11.63
C GLN A 566 13.26 -21.37 -11.23
N ALA A 567 13.00 -21.16 -9.94
CA ALA A 567 11.74 -20.62 -9.47
C ALA A 567 11.90 -19.86 -8.16
N TYR A 568 11.00 -18.91 -7.95
CA TYR A 568 10.75 -18.26 -6.66
C TYR A 568 9.24 -18.05 -6.51
N PHE A 569 8.80 -17.77 -5.29
CA PHE A 569 7.50 -17.16 -5.09
C PHE A 569 7.65 -15.82 -4.38
N ALA A 570 6.67 -14.94 -4.55
CA ALA A 570 6.65 -13.64 -3.91
C ALA A 570 5.29 -13.29 -3.30
N ARG A 571 5.31 -12.43 -2.28
CA ARG A 571 4.16 -11.77 -1.66
C ARG A 571 4.45 -10.28 -1.53
N GLN A 572 3.45 -9.45 -1.80
CA GLN A 572 3.56 -8.00 -1.66
C GLN A 572 2.23 -7.37 -1.25
N SER A 573 2.29 -6.13 -0.76
CA SER A 573 1.10 -5.31 -0.64
C SER A 573 0.73 -4.71 -1.99
N VAL A 574 -0.58 -4.56 -2.23
CA VAL A 574 -1.16 -3.92 -3.39
C VAL A 574 -2.19 -2.89 -2.94
N PHE A 575 -2.37 -1.83 -3.73
CA PHE A 575 -3.28 -0.74 -3.39
C PHE A 575 -4.17 -0.45 -4.59
N PHE A 576 -5.48 -0.69 -4.47
CA PHE A 576 -6.45 -0.39 -5.52
C PHE A 576 -7.14 0.95 -5.24
N ASP A 577 -7.49 1.67 -6.30
CA ASP A 577 -8.13 3.00 -6.22
C ASP A 577 -7.40 3.93 -5.23
N PHE A 578 -6.06 3.97 -5.27
CA PHE A 578 -5.29 4.94 -4.49
C PHE A 578 -5.56 6.33 -5.03
N ASP A 579 -5.86 7.25 -4.13
CA ASP A 579 -6.32 8.58 -4.49
C ASP A 579 -6.02 9.61 -3.41
N ILE A 580 -5.70 10.83 -3.85
CA ILE A 580 -5.35 11.95 -2.98
C ILE A 580 -6.58 12.84 -2.84
N ILE A 581 -7.01 13.06 -1.61
CA ILE A 581 -8.23 13.82 -1.31
C ILE A 581 -7.90 15.30 -1.10
N ASP A 582 -6.89 15.60 -0.27
CA ASP A 582 -6.53 17.00 -0.01
C ASP A 582 -5.07 17.18 0.43
N LEU A 583 -4.63 18.43 0.28
CA LEU A 583 -3.33 18.94 0.69
C LEU A 583 -3.56 19.98 1.80
N THR A 584 -3.00 19.74 2.98
CA THR A 584 -3.01 20.71 4.07
C THR A 584 -1.70 21.49 4.12
N PHE A 585 -1.79 22.80 3.95
CA PHE A 585 -0.67 23.73 4.10
C PHE A 585 -0.68 24.40 5.47
N HIS A 586 0.51 24.74 5.96
CA HIS A 586 0.71 25.41 7.24
C HIS A 586 1.57 26.68 7.08
N LYS A 587 1.06 27.81 7.60
CA LYS A 587 1.78 29.08 7.65
C LYS A 587 1.39 29.89 8.86
N ASP A 588 2.40 30.38 9.58
CA ASP A 588 2.22 31.28 10.72
C ASP A 588 1.21 30.76 11.78
N GLY A 589 1.18 29.44 12.01
CA GLY A 589 0.28 28.80 12.99
C GLY A 589 -1.14 28.54 12.49
N MET A 590 -1.39 28.66 11.18
CA MET A 590 -2.70 28.48 10.57
C MET A 590 -2.66 27.41 9.48
N TYR A 591 -3.61 26.48 9.54
CA TYR A 591 -3.80 25.46 8.51
C TYR A 591 -4.77 25.92 7.43
N MET A 592 -4.48 25.54 6.19
CA MET A 592 -5.35 25.70 5.02
C MET A 592 -5.44 24.38 4.25
N VAL A 593 -6.65 23.86 4.08
CA VAL A 593 -6.90 22.59 3.38
C VAL A 593 -7.37 22.86 1.95
N ILE A 594 -6.63 22.33 0.97
CA ILE A 594 -6.89 22.47 -0.46
C ILE A 594 -7.27 21.10 -1.02
N PRO A 595 -8.49 20.90 -1.54
CA PRO A 595 -8.89 19.63 -2.13
C PRO A 595 -8.11 19.35 -3.41
N ALA A 596 -7.84 18.08 -3.65
CA ALA A 596 -7.13 17.59 -4.80
C ALA A 596 -8.10 16.89 -5.76
N VAL A 597 -7.94 17.15 -7.05
CA VAL A 597 -8.68 16.46 -8.11
C VAL A 597 -7.67 15.59 -8.86
N SER A 598 -7.75 14.27 -8.69
CA SER A 598 -6.88 13.29 -9.30
C SER A 598 -7.64 12.04 -9.75
N ASP A 599 -7.28 11.53 -10.94
CA ASP A 599 -7.73 10.19 -11.32
C ASP A 599 -7.18 9.17 -10.29
N PRO A 600 -8.03 8.32 -9.66
CA PRO A 600 -7.56 7.22 -8.83
C PRO A 600 -6.68 6.28 -9.64
N ILE A 601 -5.66 5.71 -9.00
CA ILE A 601 -4.71 4.77 -9.63
C ILE A 601 -4.64 3.45 -8.88
N ASP A 602 -4.46 2.35 -9.63
CA ASP A 602 -4.13 1.05 -9.04
C ASP A 602 -2.61 0.89 -8.98
N ILE A 603 -2.07 0.54 -7.81
CA ILE A 603 -0.65 0.41 -7.53
C ILE A 603 -0.31 -1.06 -7.30
N ILE A 604 0.25 -1.69 -8.34
CA ILE A 604 0.78 -3.06 -8.31
C ILE A 604 2.26 -3.05 -8.72
N ASN A 605 3.13 -3.36 -7.77
CA ASN A 605 4.56 -3.43 -8.04
C ASN A 605 4.95 -4.71 -8.78
N GLY A 606 6.05 -4.64 -9.52
CA GLY A 606 6.61 -5.82 -10.17
C GLY A 606 7.14 -6.85 -9.16
N LEU A 607 7.10 -8.13 -9.51
CA LEU A 607 7.73 -9.19 -8.71
C LEU A 607 9.22 -9.27 -9.03
N THR A 608 10.04 -9.31 -8.00
CA THR A 608 11.50 -9.47 -8.09
C THR A 608 11.98 -10.72 -7.32
N PRO A 609 12.98 -11.44 -7.82
CA PRO A 609 13.60 -12.56 -7.08
C PRO A 609 14.16 -12.15 -5.71
N PRO A 610 14.37 -13.11 -4.79
CA PRO A 610 15.17 -12.90 -3.58
C PRO A 610 16.61 -12.46 -3.91
N GLY A 611 17.27 -11.80 -2.96
CA GLY A 611 18.69 -11.45 -3.09
C GLY A 611 19.64 -12.65 -3.14
N ASP A 612 19.21 -13.84 -2.69
CA ASP A 612 19.95 -15.10 -2.81
C ASP A 612 19.02 -16.24 -3.28
N MET A 613 19.33 -16.83 -4.42
CA MET A 613 18.62 -17.99 -4.97
C MET A 613 19.07 -19.33 -4.36
N GLY A 614 19.97 -19.32 -3.37
CA GLY A 614 20.43 -20.50 -2.63
C GLY A 614 21.50 -21.33 -3.34
N ASN A 615 22.08 -20.82 -4.43
CA ASN A 615 23.02 -21.53 -5.31
C ASN A 615 24.50 -21.22 -5.04
N ASN A 616 24.81 -20.41 -4.02
CA ASN A 616 26.10 -19.70 -3.93
C ASN A 616 27.30 -20.51 -3.38
N LEU A 617 27.10 -21.71 -2.85
CA LEU A 617 28.20 -22.57 -2.38
C LEU A 617 28.00 -24.03 -2.80
N PRO A 618 28.85 -24.58 -3.67
CA PRO A 618 28.85 -26.01 -3.97
C PRO A 618 29.02 -26.82 -2.68
N ASP A 619 28.17 -27.82 -2.45
CA ASP A 619 28.17 -28.59 -1.19
C ASP A 619 29.52 -29.24 -0.89
N TRP A 620 30.26 -29.67 -1.92
CA TRP A 620 31.61 -30.21 -1.75
C TRP A 620 32.59 -29.21 -1.12
N LEU A 621 32.45 -27.90 -1.41
CA LEU A 621 33.30 -26.86 -0.83
C LEU A 621 32.97 -26.63 0.65
N LYS A 622 31.69 -26.78 1.04
CA LYS A 622 31.26 -26.77 2.45
C LYS A 622 31.91 -27.91 3.24
N TYR A 623 31.96 -29.13 2.70
CA TYR A 623 32.62 -30.27 3.34
C TYR A 623 34.14 -30.13 3.41
N VAL A 624 34.78 -29.54 2.38
CA VAL A 624 36.22 -29.25 2.39
C VAL A 624 36.57 -28.21 3.46
N LEU A 625 35.79 -27.13 3.57
CA LEU A 625 35.99 -26.10 4.59
C LEU A 625 35.73 -26.64 6.01
N LEU A 626 34.72 -27.50 6.19
CA LEU A 626 34.46 -28.19 7.46
C LEU A 626 35.64 -29.11 7.85
N ALA A 627 36.19 -29.86 6.90
CA ALA A 627 37.35 -30.72 7.12
C ALA A 627 38.60 -29.93 7.51
N ILE A 628 38.85 -28.78 6.86
CA ILE A 628 39.93 -27.86 7.22
C ILE A 628 39.70 -27.27 8.63
N GLY A 629 38.47 -26.86 8.93
CA GLY A 629 38.08 -26.36 10.25
C GLY A 629 38.31 -27.40 11.36
N LEU A 630 37.93 -28.66 11.15
CA LEU A 630 38.19 -29.76 12.08
C LEU A 630 39.69 -30.05 12.24
N LEU A 631 40.47 -30.00 11.15
CA LEU A 631 41.92 -30.17 11.18
C LEU A 631 42.65 -29.09 12.00
N ILE A 632 42.11 -27.86 12.04
CA ILE A 632 42.66 -26.75 12.83
C ILE A 632 42.11 -26.73 14.26
N ALA A 633 40.82 -27.02 14.42
CA ALA A 633 40.14 -27.00 15.71
C ALA A 633 40.60 -28.13 16.63
N LEU A 634 40.85 -29.34 16.11
CA LEU A 634 41.29 -30.48 16.93
C LEU A 634 42.65 -30.23 17.65
N PRO A 635 43.70 -29.71 16.99
CA PRO A 635 44.94 -29.28 17.66
C PRO A 635 44.72 -28.17 18.70
N VAL A 636 43.91 -27.17 18.38
CA VAL A 636 43.64 -26.03 19.28
C VAL A 636 42.85 -26.49 20.51
N LEU A 637 41.81 -27.30 20.34
CA LEU A 637 41.00 -27.88 21.41
C LEU A 637 41.85 -28.80 22.29
N TYR A 638 42.76 -29.60 21.69
CA TYR A 638 43.75 -30.38 22.43
C TYR A 638 44.66 -29.49 23.28
N TRP A 639 45.15 -28.37 22.75
CA TRP A 639 45.96 -27.41 23.50
C TRP A 639 45.18 -26.72 24.63
N ILE A 640 43.93 -26.34 24.40
CA ILE A 640 43.05 -25.75 25.42
C ILE A 640 42.79 -26.76 26.55
N LEU A 641 42.42 -28.00 26.22
CA LEU A 641 42.27 -29.09 27.20
C LEU A 641 43.55 -29.32 27.99
N LYS A 642 44.71 -29.28 27.32
CA LYS A 642 46.01 -29.42 27.97
C LYS A 642 46.31 -28.26 28.93
N ILE A 643 45.96 -27.03 28.57
CA ILE A 643 46.08 -25.85 29.44
C ILE A 643 45.14 -25.95 30.64
N VAL A 644 43.89 -26.37 30.46
CA VAL A 644 42.92 -26.57 31.55
C VAL A 644 43.41 -27.66 32.51
N VAL A 645 43.86 -28.81 32.00
CA VAL A 645 44.44 -29.88 32.81
C VAL A 645 45.69 -29.39 33.56
N TRP A 646 46.54 -28.59 32.91
CA TRP A 646 47.73 -28.02 33.52
C TRP A 646 47.39 -27.03 34.65
N LEU A 647 46.37 -26.17 34.47
CA LEU A 647 45.86 -25.26 35.50
C LEU A 647 45.28 -26.04 36.70
N ILE A 648 44.52 -27.11 36.45
CA ILE A 648 44.01 -28.00 37.50
C ILE A 648 45.19 -28.64 38.27
N GLN A 649 46.22 -29.11 37.58
CA GLN A 649 47.41 -29.67 38.22
C GLN A 649 48.18 -28.65 39.08
N ILE A 650 48.22 -27.37 38.69
CA ILE A 650 48.80 -26.30 39.50
C ILE A 650 48.04 -26.13 40.81
N ILE A 651 46.70 -26.14 40.76
CA ILE A 651 45.85 -26.05 41.96
C ILE A 651 46.14 -27.22 42.90
N PHE A 652 46.18 -28.46 42.39
CA PHE A 652 46.49 -29.64 43.21
C PHE A 652 47.93 -29.63 43.74
N LYS A 653 48.91 -29.14 42.98
CA LYS A 653 50.31 -28.98 43.44
C LYS A 653 50.43 -27.89 44.51
N GLY A 654 49.65 -26.80 44.40
CA GLY A 654 49.51 -25.75 45.41
C GLY A 654 48.98 -26.33 46.73
N ILE A 655 47.87 -27.05 46.69
CA ILE A 655 47.28 -27.74 47.84
C ILE A 655 48.29 -28.74 48.46
N ALA A 656 48.95 -29.57 47.65
CA ALA A 656 49.96 -30.52 48.14
C ALA A 656 51.18 -29.84 48.79
N SER A 657 51.58 -28.66 48.31
CA SER A 657 52.68 -27.87 48.90
C SER A 657 52.33 -27.30 50.28
N VAL A 658 51.07 -26.89 50.49
CA VAL A 658 50.54 -26.44 51.78
C VAL A 658 50.55 -27.61 52.78
N PHE A 659 50.08 -28.79 52.37
CA PHE A 659 50.12 -30.00 53.21
C PHE A 659 51.55 -30.43 53.57
N ARG A 660 52.51 -30.33 52.62
CA ARG A 660 53.94 -30.60 52.91
C ARG A 660 54.56 -29.55 53.84
N GLY A 661 54.11 -28.29 53.78
CA GLY A 661 54.51 -27.23 54.71
C GLY A 661 54.02 -27.47 56.13
N ILE A 662 52.77 -27.91 56.29
CA ILE A 662 52.18 -28.29 57.58
C ILE A 662 52.90 -29.52 58.16
N GLY A 663 53.22 -30.52 57.33
CA GLY A 663 53.98 -31.71 57.75
C GLY A 663 55.40 -31.39 58.25
N LYS A 664 56.12 -30.47 57.58
CA LYS A 664 57.46 -30.03 58.03
C LYS A 664 57.40 -29.22 59.34
N SER A 665 56.36 -28.41 59.53
CA SER A 665 56.14 -27.65 60.77
C SER A 665 55.77 -28.55 61.96
N ALA A 666 54.97 -29.61 61.73
CA ALA A 666 54.65 -30.61 62.75
C ALA A 666 55.90 -31.41 63.19
N LYS A 667 56.78 -31.76 62.24
CA LYS A 667 58.04 -32.46 62.52
C LYS A 667 59.00 -31.61 63.37
N LYS A 668 59.15 -30.32 63.04
CA LYS A 668 59.91 -29.34 63.86
C LYS A 668 59.33 -29.13 65.27
N ARG A 669 57.99 -29.22 65.43
CA ARG A 669 57.33 -29.08 66.73
C ARG A 669 57.55 -30.31 67.63
N ASN A 670 57.56 -31.51 67.06
CA ASN A 670 57.91 -32.74 67.79
C ASN A 670 59.40 -32.79 68.20
N GLU A 671 60.31 -32.33 67.35
CA GLU A 671 61.74 -32.21 67.71
C GLU A 671 61.98 -31.22 68.87
N LYS A 672 61.25 -30.09 68.91
CA LYS A 672 61.28 -29.15 70.05
C LYS A 672 60.63 -29.71 71.32
N LYS A 673 59.61 -30.58 71.20
CA LYS A 673 58.93 -31.20 72.35
C LYS A 673 59.78 -32.30 73.00
N ASN A 674 60.57 -33.03 72.21
CA ASN A 674 61.52 -34.03 72.73
C ASN A 674 62.75 -33.38 73.39
N LYS A 675 63.17 -32.18 72.97
CA LYS A 675 64.24 -31.44 73.66
C LYS A 675 63.81 -30.89 75.05
N ARG A 676 62.52 -30.68 75.30
CA ARG A 676 61.98 -30.21 76.60
C ARG A 676 61.58 -31.33 77.58
N LYS A 677 61.79 -32.60 77.21
CA LYS A 677 61.55 -33.76 78.09
C LYS A 677 62.85 -34.36 78.65
N ASN A 678 64.00 -33.83 78.26
CA ASN A 678 65.34 -34.25 78.70
C ASN A 678 66.10 -33.10 79.41
N GLU A 679 65.38 -32.11 79.93
CA GLU A 679 65.77 -31.21 81.02
C GLU A 679 64.71 -31.39 82.11
#